data_AF-Q16P69-F1
#
_entry.id   AF-Q16P69-F1
#
_cell.length_a   1.000
_cell.length_b   1.000
_cell.length_c   1.000
_cell.angle_alpha   90.00
_cell.angle_beta   90.00
_cell.angle_gamma   90.00
#
_symmetry.space_group_name_H-M   'P 1'
#
loop_
_entity.id
_entity.type
_entity.pdbx_description
1 polymer ?
#
loop_
_entity_poly.entity_id
_entity_poly.type
_entity_poly.pdbx_seq_one_letter_code
_entity_poly.pdbx_strand_id
1 'polypeptide(L)'
;MSYLSRRELEDIRPALDKLVYKVLGSSDSSVLSTIESNLHSGFDRRKLIDKLSSFVESKRASRLSDKVEDLLDGLKSSHRSKKRSHEEDGRERDTKKVKTKYEDETRKAPVEEKGKKEGNGSSKAEPEDKGSKDDKMSKNFSSNQIKMMMENAQREIEERKKKLESIKAAKAPPASALAAAAAVSAKITASQDTVVPPPVDLERSRKIAQLQEQIRAKLSGTLAAVLPPVVQDKPKPLILDAEGRTVDGSGQAVEVPKLTPTLKANIRAKKREITKIHQAEKHHQQEESAEAHFFDDRITVKPAVRNKRALRFHEPGKFQQMAERLRMKSQLEKLQNEISQIARKTGISSATKLALIAPKADTHSNEVPQMEWWDSVILTDDLNTRDKSGRISIRESAITNLIEHPTQMRPPNESSRPVYLPVFLTKKERKKLRRQNRREAWKEEQEKIRLGLEPPPEPKLRISNLMRVLGTEAVQDPTKIEAHVREQMAKRQKAHEEANAARKLTDDQRRDKKVRKMKEDTSLGVHVSVYRIKDLHDQQAKKFKVETNAKQLFMTGVCILFRDCCVVVAEGGPKQQKKYKRLMLHRIKWEEDLVKNADGNEVPNSCVLVWEGTAQRRHFGEFKYKSFPMEKSAREFFQKHHVEHYWDLAYSGAVLEASEDT
;
A
#
# COMPACT_ATOMS: atom_id res chain seq x y z
N MET A 1 51.29 -8.22 1.73
CA MET A 1 51.09 -8.34 3.19
C MET A 1 51.14 -6.94 3.78
N SER A 2 50.10 -6.50 4.49
CA SER A 2 50.02 -5.14 5.04
C SER A 2 50.74 -5.09 6.38
N TYR A 3 51.89 -4.43 6.42
CA TYR A 3 52.58 -4.09 7.66
C TYR A 3 51.94 -2.82 8.23
N LEU A 4 51.47 -2.87 9.47
CA LEU A 4 51.04 -1.67 10.21
C LEU A 4 52.25 -1.09 10.94
N SER A 5 52.49 0.21 10.76
CA SER A 5 53.55 0.93 11.48
C SER A 5 53.19 1.03 12.98
N ARG A 6 54.20 1.19 13.86
CA ARG A 6 53.98 1.34 15.31
C ARG A 6 53.00 2.47 15.64
N ARG A 7 53.04 3.56 14.87
CA ARG A 7 52.13 4.70 15.02
C ARG A 7 50.68 4.36 14.66
N GLU A 8 50.47 3.58 13.60
CA GLU A 8 49.13 3.14 13.22
C GLU A 8 48.57 2.11 14.23
N LEU A 9 49.44 1.29 14.84
CA LEU A 9 49.04 0.37 15.91
C LEU A 9 48.57 1.12 17.16
N GLU A 10 49.23 2.21 17.55
CA GLU A 10 48.78 3.07 18.66
C GLU A 10 47.40 3.69 18.39
N ASP A 11 47.14 4.12 17.15
CA ASP A 11 45.84 4.67 16.74
C ASP A 11 44.71 3.61 16.76
N ILE A 12 45.04 2.35 16.46
CA ILE A 12 44.08 1.24 16.36
C ILE A 12 43.90 0.50 17.70
N ARG A 13 44.84 0.65 18.64
CA ARG A 13 44.84 -0.03 19.95
C ARG A 13 43.54 0.12 20.75
N PRO A 14 42.90 1.30 20.85
CA PRO A 14 41.61 1.44 21.55
C PRO A 14 40.48 0.63 20.89
N ALA A 15 40.53 0.47 19.56
CA ALA A 15 39.56 -0.32 18.82
C ALA A 15 39.79 -1.83 19.02
N LEU A 16 41.05 -2.26 19.09
CA LEU A 16 41.41 -3.64 19.43
C LEU A 16 41.03 -4.00 20.86
N ASP A 17 41.27 -3.13 21.83
CA ASP A 17 40.89 -3.34 23.23
C ASP A 17 39.37 -3.53 23.38
N LYS A 18 38.59 -2.66 22.72
CA LYS A 18 37.13 -2.80 22.65
C LYS A 18 36.69 -4.11 21.96
N LEU A 19 37.46 -4.60 20.99
CA LEU A 19 37.18 -5.84 20.27
C LEU A 19 37.42 -7.07 21.15
N VAL A 20 38.56 -7.10 21.84
CA VAL A 20 38.94 -8.14 22.80
C VAL A 20 37.90 -8.21 23.91
N TYR A 21 37.56 -7.06 24.51
CA TYR A 21 36.53 -6.97 25.55
C TYR A 21 35.16 -7.49 25.05
N LYS A 22 34.77 -7.18 23.81
CA LYS A 22 33.50 -7.65 23.23
C LYS A 22 33.46 -9.16 22.97
N VAL A 23 34.60 -9.83 22.83
CA VAL A 23 34.68 -11.28 22.54
C VAL A 23 34.93 -12.09 23.80
N LEU A 24 35.78 -11.61 24.70
CA LEU A 24 36.23 -12.33 25.87
C LEU A 24 35.50 -11.89 27.15
N GLY A 25 34.95 -10.67 27.19
CA GLY A 25 34.37 -10.07 28.38
C GLY A 25 35.41 -9.48 29.34
N SER A 26 36.71 -9.67 29.05
CA SER A 26 37.86 -9.09 29.76
C SER A 26 38.85 -8.50 28.74
N SER A 27 39.65 -7.52 29.19
CA SER A 27 40.74 -6.94 28.43
C SER A 27 42.07 -7.56 28.86
N ASP A 28 42.40 -8.73 28.31
CA ASP A 28 43.67 -9.41 28.61
C ASP A 28 44.84 -8.79 27.86
N SER A 29 45.79 -8.21 28.59
CA SER A 29 46.96 -7.52 28.03
C SER A 29 47.84 -8.44 27.15
N SER A 30 47.94 -9.72 27.51
CA SER A 30 48.69 -10.74 26.75
C SER A 30 48.05 -11.04 25.38
N VAL A 31 46.72 -11.06 25.31
CA VAL A 31 45.96 -11.25 24.07
C VAL A 31 46.16 -10.05 23.15
N LEU A 32 46.07 -8.82 23.71
CA LEU A 32 46.33 -7.59 22.96
C LEU A 32 47.75 -7.52 22.42
N SER A 33 48.75 -7.83 23.24
CA SER A 33 50.15 -7.83 22.81
C SER A 33 50.42 -8.86 21.70
N THR A 34 49.76 -10.02 21.74
CA THR A 34 49.85 -11.05 20.70
C THR A 34 49.25 -10.59 19.38
N ILE A 35 48.11 -9.87 19.43
CA ILE A 35 47.46 -9.29 18.25
C ILE A 35 48.33 -8.15 17.67
N GLU A 36 48.84 -7.25 18.51
CA GLU A 36 49.73 -6.15 18.11
C GLU A 36 51.01 -6.67 17.45
N SER A 37 51.64 -7.70 18.03
CA SER A 37 52.81 -8.37 17.46
C SER A 37 52.51 -8.99 16.09
N ASN A 38 51.37 -9.67 15.94
CA ASN A 38 50.97 -10.27 14.66
C ASN A 38 50.72 -9.21 13.59
N LEU A 39 50.02 -8.11 13.94
CA LEU A 39 49.76 -6.99 13.04
C LEU A 39 51.04 -6.23 12.65
N HIS A 40 52.03 -6.17 13.54
CA HIS A 40 53.34 -5.57 13.24
C HIS A 40 54.20 -6.45 12.33
N SER A 41 54.21 -7.77 12.55
CA SER A 41 54.99 -8.73 11.76
C SER A 41 54.41 -9.04 10.37
N GLY A 42 53.24 -8.48 10.06
CA GLY A 42 52.44 -8.83 8.90
C GLY A 42 51.31 -9.78 9.30
N PHE A 43 50.07 -9.33 9.10
CA PHE A 43 48.87 -10.07 9.52
C PHE A 43 48.79 -11.45 8.83
N ASP A 44 48.80 -12.50 9.65
CA ASP A 44 48.62 -13.89 9.24
C ASP A 44 47.59 -14.54 10.17
N ARG A 45 46.41 -14.80 9.62
CA ARG A 45 45.25 -15.33 10.35
C ARG A 45 45.54 -16.66 11.02
N ARG A 46 46.25 -17.58 10.34
CA ARG A 46 46.50 -18.93 10.88
C ARG A 46 47.43 -18.84 12.10
N LYS A 47 48.52 -18.09 11.96
CA LYS A 47 49.47 -17.84 13.06
C LYS A 47 48.85 -17.08 14.23
N LEU A 48 47.87 -16.20 13.97
CA LEU A 48 47.16 -15.50 15.02
C LEU A 48 46.27 -16.46 15.82
N ILE A 49 45.51 -17.32 15.15
CA ILE A 49 44.66 -18.33 15.80
C ILE A 49 45.51 -19.30 16.64
N ASP A 50 46.62 -19.78 16.11
CA ASP A 50 47.51 -20.73 16.80
C ASP A 50 48.17 -20.12 18.04
N LYS A 51 48.51 -18.82 18.02
CA LYS A 51 49.05 -18.13 19.19
C LYS A 51 47.96 -17.79 20.21
N LEU A 52 46.78 -17.39 19.76
CA LEU A 52 45.66 -17.05 20.63
C LEU A 52 45.04 -18.29 21.29
N SER A 53 45.12 -19.47 20.68
CA SER A 53 44.62 -20.72 21.25
C SER A 53 45.37 -21.15 22.53
N SER A 54 46.57 -20.62 22.76
CA SER A 54 47.34 -20.82 23.99
C SER A 54 46.83 -19.99 25.18
N PHE A 55 46.08 -18.91 24.91
CA PHE A 55 45.55 -18.00 25.93
C PHE A 55 44.03 -18.07 26.06
N VAL A 56 43.34 -18.52 25.01
CA VAL A 56 41.88 -18.49 24.90
C VAL A 56 41.36 -19.75 24.20
N GLU A 57 40.20 -20.23 24.61
CA GLU A 57 39.47 -21.33 23.97
C GLU A 57 39.41 -21.18 22.42
N SER A 58 39.73 -22.26 21.70
CA SER A 58 39.92 -22.27 20.22
C SER A 58 38.78 -21.62 19.42
N LYS A 59 37.52 -21.83 19.82
CA LYS A 59 36.35 -21.19 19.20
C LYS A 59 36.35 -19.66 19.35
N ARG A 60 36.79 -19.15 20.50
CA ARG A 60 36.88 -17.71 20.77
C ARG A 60 38.12 -17.11 20.08
N ALA A 61 39.23 -17.83 20.03
CA ALA A 61 40.44 -17.44 19.29
C ALA A 61 40.16 -17.25 17.78
N SER A 62 39.39 -18.16 17.16
CA SER A 62 38.94 -18.02 15.77
C SER A 62 38.04 -16.79 15.59
N ARG A 63 37.01 -16.63 16.43
CA ARG A 63 36.09 -15.49 16.37
C ARG A 63 36.77 -14.14 16.57
N LEU A 64 37.81 -14.11 17.41
CA LEU A 64 38.60 -12.91 17.66
C LEU A 64 39.46 -12.57 16.44
N SER A 65 40.08 -13.58 15.82
CA SER A 65 40.87 -13.41 14.60
C SER A 65 40.03 -12.92 13.41
N ASP A 66 38.81 -13.45 13.24
CA ASP A 66 37.87 -13.01 12.19
C ASP A 66 37.50 -11.53 12.35
N LYS A 67 37.24 -11.11 13.60
CA LYS A 67 36.93 -9.71 13.91
C LYS A 67 38.11 -8.76 13.73
N VAL A 68 39.34 -9.23 13.95
CA VAL A 68 40.57 -8.46 13.68
C VAL A 68 40.78 -8.29 12.18
N GLU A 69 40.47 -9.33 11.37
CA GLU A 69 40.49 -9.26 9.91
C GLU A 69 39.47 -8.26 9.36
N ASP A 70 38.23 -8.31 9.86
CA ASP A 70 37.17 -7.34 9.51
C ASP A 70 37.60 -5.89 9.81
N LEU A 71 38.25 -5.67 10.96
CA LEU A 71 38.75 -4.36 11.37
C LEU A 71 39.84 -3.87 10.42
N LEU A 72 40.75 -4.76 10.00
CA LEU A 72 41.83 -4.46 9.07
C LEU A 72 41.29 -4.12 7.67
N ASP A 73 40.28 -4.83 7.19
CA ASP A 73 39.63 -4.55 5.91
C ASP A 73 38.79 -3.26 5.94
N GLY A 74 38.18 -2.95 7.09
CA GLY A 74 37.59 -1.64 7.37
C GLY A 74 38.61 -0.50 7.24
N LEU A 75 39.81 -0.64 7.78
CA LEU A 75 40.89 0.35 7.67
C LEU A 75 41.40 0.50 6.23
N LYS A 76 41.57 -0.61 5.49
CA LYS A 76 41.98 -0.58 4.08
C LYS A 76 40.94 0.14 3.21
N SER A 77 39.65 -0.11 3.43
CA SER A 77 38.58 0.55 2.68
C SER A 77 38.51 2.05 2.99
N SER A 78 38.74 2.44 4.25
CA SER A 78 38.87 3.83 4.68
C SER A 78 40.07 4.52 4.01
N HIS A 79 41.26 3.90 4.00
CA HIS A 79 42.43 4.44 3.31
C HIS A 79 42.24 4.54 1.79
N ARG A 80 41.57 3.59 1.14
CA ARG A 80 41.20 3.68 -0.30
C ARG A 80 40.25 4.84 -0.59
N SER A 81 39.33 5.14 0.33
CA SER A 81 38.43 6.30 0.20
C SER A 81 39.16 7.65 0.39
N LYS A 82 40.18 7.69 1.24
CA LYS A 82 41.06 8.85 1.43
C LYS A 82 42.02 9.07 0.25
N LYS A 83 42.52 7.99 -0.38
CA LYS A 83 43.39 8.06 -1.57
C LYS A 83 42.65 8.53 -2.83
N ARG A 84 41.32 8.38 -2.90
CA ARG A 84 40.47 9.00 -3.95
C ARG A 84 40.15 10.48 -3.69
N SER A 85 40.49 11.02 -2.52
CA SER A 85 40.22 12.43 -2.17
C SER A 85 41.48 13.29 -2.04
N HIS A 86 42.67 12.77 -2.35
CA HIS A 86 43.92 13.47 -2.09
C HIS A 86 44.96 13.27 -3.21
N GLU A 87 44.75 13.98 -4.31
CA GLU A 87 45.83 14.52 -5.14
C GLU A 87 45.51 16.00 -5.41
N GLU A 88 45.99 16.85 -4.51
CA GLU A 88 46.59 18.16 -4.78
C GLU A 88 47.12 18.71 -3.44
N ASP A 89 48.21 19.45 -3.56
CA ASP A 89 49.35 19.52 -2.65
C ASP A 89 49.33 20.74 -1.71
N GLY A 90 50.01 20.60 -0.57
CA GLY A 90 51.00 21.54 -0.02
C GLY A 90 50.65 22.96 0.45
N ARG A 91 50.81 23.14 1.78
CA ARG A 91 51.15 24.37 2.56
C ARG A 91 49.97 25.32 2.83
N GLU A 92 49.71 25.82 4.04
CA GLU A 92 50.56 26.12 5.21
C GLU A 92 49.68 26.22 6.48
N ARG A 93 50.28 26.01 7.66
CA ARG A 93 49.67 26.15 8.99
C ARG A 93 49.33 27.62 9.29
N ASP A 94 48.20 27.89 9.97
CA ASP A 94 48.26 28.44 11.33
C ASP A 94 46.93 28.38 12.12
N THR A 95 47.07 28.55 13.42
CA THR A 95 46.27 28.09 14.56
C THR A 95 45.12 29.02 15.01
N LYS A 96 44.03 28.47 15.59
CA LYS A 96 43.53 28.79 16.97
C LYS A 96 42.20 28.11 17.38
N LYS A 97 42.31 27.38 18.50
CA LYS A 97 41.36 26.98 19.57
C LYS A 97 39.99 27.67 19.68
N VAL A 98 38.95 26.87 20.01
CA VAL A 98 37.98 27.00 21.14
C VAL A 98 37.32 25.61 21.37
N LYS A 99 37.70 24.77 22.36
CA LYS A 99 37.28 24.61 23.78
C LYS A 99 35.75 24.42 24.08
N THR A 100 35.34 23.14 24.09
CA THR A 100 34.47 22.35 25.03
C THR A 100 33.52 23.03 26.04
N LYS A 101 32.29 22.50 26.21
CA LYS A 101 31.84 21.67 27.38
C LYS A 101 30.37 21.16 27.26
N TYR A 102 30.12 19.99 27.89
CA TYR A 102 28.85 19.32 28.28
C TYR A 102 28.03 20.20 29.29
N GLU A 103 26.74 20.03 29.67
CA GLU A 103 25.83 18.91 30.06
C GLU A 103 24.34 19.36 29.81
N ASP A 104 23.38 18.51 29.44
CA ASP A 104 22.39 17.69 30.22
C ASP A 104 21.21 18.43 30.91
N GLU A 105 20.01 17.83 30.79
CA GLU A 105 18.68 18.10 31.40
C GLU A 105 18.00 19.49 31.13
N THR A 106 16.69 19.68 30.99
CA THR A 106 15.46 18.95 31.38
C THR A 106 14.29 19.40 30.47
N ARG A 107 13.29 18.52 30.30
CA ARG A 107 11.99 18.81 29.65
C ARG A 107 11.04 19.49 30.64
N LYS A 108 10.29 20.52 30.22
CA LYS A 108 8.93 20.82 30.74
C LYS A 108 8.13 21.70 29.77
N ALA A 109 6.83 21.39 29.68
CA ALA A 109 5.81 21.91 28.77
C ALA A 109 5.33 23.34 29.15
N PRO A 110 4.64 24.06 28.24
CA PRO A 110 4.06 25.37 28.53
C PRO A 110 2.67 25.23 29.17
N VAL A 111 2.42 26.07 30.19
CA VAL A 111 1.09 26.30 30.78
C VAL A 111 0.60 27.67 30.31
N GLU A 112 -0.66 27.68 29.87
CA GLU A 112 -1.45 28.85 29.51
C GLU A 112 -1.62 29.81 30.69
N GLU A 113 -1.65 31.12 30.44
CA GLU A 113 -2.46 31.99 31.27
C GLU A 113 -3.11 33.12 30.44
N LYS A 114 -4.44 33.13 30.47
CA LYS A 114 -5.32 34.18 29.98
C LYS A 114 -5.42 35.27 31.05
N GLY A 115 -5.34 36.54 30.64
CA GLY A 115 -5.74 37.68 31.46
C GLY A 115 -6.41 38.75 30.61
N LYS A 116 -7.75 38.77 30.62
CA LYS A 116 -8.60 39.89 30.18
C LYS A 116 -8.64 40.96 31.28
N LYS A 117 -8.73 42.23 30.90
CA LYS A 117 -9.57 43.30 31.50
C LYS A 117 -9.59 44.49 30.51
N GLU A 118 -10.75 44.84 29.95
CA GLU A 118 -11.68 45.90 30.42
C GLU A 118 -11.01 47.29 30.40
N GLY A 119 -11.55 48.36 29.81
CA GLY A 119 -12.86 48.65 29.23
C GLY A 119 -13.17 50.15 29.46
N ASN A 120 -13.75 50.82 28.44
CA ASN A 120 -14.36 52.17 28.45
C ASN A 120 -13.45 53.41 28.69
N GLY A 121 -13.69 54.58 28.08
CA GLY A 121 -14.74 55.02 27.15
C GLY A 121 -14.57 56.51 26.78
N SER A 122 -14.98 56.84 25.55
CA SER A 122 -15.45 58.11 24.97
C SER A 122 -14.91 59.49 25.43
N SER A 123 -14.52 60.33 24.47
CA SER A 123 -15.32 61.51 24.07
C SER A 123 -14.71 62.24 22.86
N LYS A 124 -15.57 62.91 22.11
CA LYS A 124 -15.44 63.49 20.77
C LYS A 124 -15.35 65.02 20.87
N ALA A 125 -14.48 65.67 20.09
CA ALA A 125 -14.65 67.06 19.58
C ALA A 125 -13.50 67.46 18.63
N GLU A 126 -13.83 67.83 17.39
CA GLU A 126 -13.09 68.84 16.59
C GLU A 126 -13.83 70.19 16.78
N PRO A 127 -13.22 71.36 16.45
CA PRO A 127 -13.26 71.88 15.07
C PRO A 127 -12.05 72.75 14.60
N GLU A 128 -11.86 72.80 13.26
CA GLU A 128 -11.54 73.97 12.38
C GLU A 128 -10.18 74.74 12.56
N ASP A 129 -9.47 75.31 11.56
CA ASP A 129 -9.75 75.67 10.16
C ASP A 129 -8.46 76.00 9.35
N LYS A 130 -8.56 75.82 8.02
CA LYS A 130 -7.98 76.52 6.83
C LYS A 130 -6.48 76.91 6.66
N GLY A 131 -5.94 76.44 5.51
CA GLY A 131 -5.31 77.37 4.55
C GLY A 131 -4.18 76.90 3.61
N SER A 132 -4.50 76.13 2.54
CA SER A 132 -4.16 76.38 1.10
C SER A 132 -2.68 76.41 0.62
N LYS A 133 -2.22 75.86 -0.52
CA LYS A 133 -2.83 75.45 -1.82
C LYS A 133 -1.79 74.67 -2.70
N ASP A 134 -2.29 73.71 -3.50
CA ASP A 134 -1.96 73.32 -4.90
C ASP A 134 -0.54 72.75 -5.27
N ASP A 135 -0.34 71.67 -6.07
CA ASP A 135 -1.22 70.78 -6.86
C ASP A 135 -0.47 69.52 -7.41
N LYS A 136 -1.25 68.51 -7.85
CA LYS A 136 -0.98 67.36 -8.80
C LYS A 136 -0.62 65.93 -8.32
N MET A 137 -1.70 65.16 -8.11
CA MET A 137 -2.16 63.98 -8.89
C MET A 137 -1.36 62.65 -8.90
N SER A 138 -1.81 61.67 -8.09
CA SER A 138 -1.88 60.24 -8.49
C SER A 138 -3.02 59.54 -7.74
N LYS A 139 -3.87 58.83 -8.48
CA LYS A 139 -5.20 58.33 -8.06
C LYS A 139 -5.09 56.98 -7.33
N ASN A 140 -5.50 56.95 -6.06
CA ASN A 140 -5.87 55.71 -5.36
C ASN A 140 -7.32 55.36 -5.67
N PHE A 141 -7.57 54.14 -6.18
CA PHE A 141 -8.93 53.63 -6.35
C PHE A 141 -9.58 53.42 -4.99
N SER A 142 -10.77 54.00 -4.79
CA SER A 142 -11.53 53.88 -3.54
C SER A 142 -11.95 52.44 -3.28
N SER A 143 -11.92 52.01 -2.02
CA SER A 143 -12.36 50.69 -1.52
C SER A 143 -13.73 50.28 -2.06
N ASN A 144 -14.64 51.24 -2.29
CA ASN A 144 -15.97 50.97 -2.84
C ASN A 144 -15.93 50.56 -4.32
N GLN A 145 -14.95 51.06 -5.08
CA GLN A 145 -14.75 50.72 -6.48
C GLN A 145 -14.13 49.33 -6.64
N ILE A 146 -13.24 48.93 -5.72
CA ILE A 146 -12.69 47.57 -5.66
C ILE A 146 -13.77 46.57 -5.26
N LYS A 147 -14.66 46.93 -4.33
CA LYS A 147 -15.80 46.09 -3.92
C LYS A 147 -16.80 45.88 -5.07
N MET A 148 -17.16 46.93 -5.81
CA MET A 148 -17.99 46.80 -7.02
C MET A 148 -17.31 45.98 -8.12
N MET A 149 -15.99 46.13 -8.31
CA MET A 149 -15.25 45.35 -9.30
C MET A 149 -15.20 43.86 -8.94
N MET A 150 -15.07 43.54 -7.64
CA MET A 150 -15.06 42.16 -7.15
C MET A 150 -16.46 41.52 -7.21
N GLU A 151 -17.51 42.29 -6.95
CA GLU A 151 -18.90 41.84 -7.06
C GLU A 151 -19.31 41.62 -8.53
N ASN A 152 -18.90 42.52 -9.45
CA ASN A 152 -19.10 42.32 -10.88
C ASN A 152 -18.27 41.14 -11.41
N ALA A 153 -17.04 40.94 -10.93
CA ALA A 153 -16.23 39.79 -11.29
C ALA A 153 -16.84 38.46 -10.78
N GLN A 154 -17.44 38.45 -9.58
CA GLN A 154 -18.16 37.29 -9.05
C GLN A 154 -19.42 36.97 -9.87
N ARG A 155 -20.19 38.00 -10.24
CA ARG A 155 -21.37 37.86 -11.09
C ARG A 155 -21.02 37.34 -12.49
N GLU A 156 -19.90 37.79 -13.08
CA GLU A 156 -19.41 37.29 -14.37
C GLU A 156 -18.90 35.83 -14.32
N ILE A 157 -18.29 35.43 -13.20
CA ILE A 157 -17.86 34.03 -12.97
C ILE A 157 -19.08 33.12 -12.81
N GLU A 158 -20.12 33.58 -12.12
CA GLU A 158 -21.35 32.82 -11.91
C GLU A 158 -22.15 32.66 -13.20
N GLU A 159 -22.24 33.71 -14.03
CA GLU A 159 -22.82 33.62 -15.37
C GLU A 159 -22.02 32.72 -16.30
N ARG A 160 -20.67 32.77 -16.25
CA ARG A 160 -19.83 31.84 -17.01
C ARG A 160 -20.00 30.40 -16.54
N LYS A 161 -20.15 30.16 -15.24
CA LYS A 161 -20.48 28.83 -14.69
C LYS A 161 -21.84 28.34 -15.18
N LYS A 162 -22.86 29.20 -15.17
CA LYS A 162 -24.21 28.88 -15.65
C LYS A 162 -24.23 28.60 -17.17
N LYS A 163 -23.43 29.33 -17.95
CA LYS A 163 -23.21 29.07 -19.39
C LYS A 163 -22.42 27.77 -19.64
N LEU A 164 -21.46 27.42 -18.77
CA LEU A 164 -20.75 26.14 -18.83
C LEU A 164 -21.65 24.96 -18.44
N GLU A 165 -22.55 25.13 -17.48
CA GLU A 165 -23.55 24.12 -17.11
C GLU A 165 -24.62 23.95 -18.20
N SER A 166 -25.05 25.02 -18.87
CA SER A 166 -25.98 24.92 -20.00
C SER A 166 -25.33 24.28 -21.23
N ILE A 167 -24.04 24.53 -21.50
CA ILE A 167 -23.28 23.84 -22.56
C ILE A 167 -23.04 22.36 -22.21
N LYS A 168 -22.85 22.04 -20.91
CA LYS A 168 -22.71 20.66 -20.44
C LYS A 168 -24.03 19.89 -20.49
N ALA A 169 -25.17 20.57 -20.30
CA ALA A 169 -26.51 20.02 -20.51
C ALA A 169 -26.86 19.86 -22.00
N ALA A 170 -26.34 20.74 -22.88
CA ALA A 170 -26.53 20.66 -24.33
C ALA A 170 -25.63 19.64 -25.06
N LYS A 171 -24.70 18.98 -24.36
CA LYS A 171 -23.78 17.96 -24.93
C LYS A 171 -24.01 16.53 -24.40
N ALA A 172 -25.23 16.25 -23.91
CA ALA A 172 -25.70 14.89 -23.68
C ALA A 172 -26.50 14.40 -24.92
N PRO A 173 -26.22 13.20 -25.47
CA PRO A 173 -26.99 12.66 -26.58
C PRO A 173 -28.41 12.26 -26.11
N PRO A 174 -29.45 12.39 -26.95
CA PRO A 174 -30.81 12.00 -26.59
C PRO A 174 -30.92 10.48 -26.43
N ALA A 175 -31.50 10.06 -25.30
CA ALA A 175 -31.92 8.70 -25.03
C ALA A 175 -33.16 8.34 -25.87
N SER A 176 -32.94 7.97 -27.13
CA SER A 176 -33.96 7.27 -27.94
C SER A 176 -33.39 6.30 -28.98
N ALA A 177 -32.08 6.00 -28.95
CA ALA A 177 -31.42 5.10 -29.89
C ALA A 177 -30.80 3.83 -29.26
N LEU A 178 -31.16 3.49 -28.02
CA LEU A 178 -30.67 2.29 -27.31
C LEU A 178 -31.72 1.19 -27.08
N ALA A 179 -32.96 1.39 -27.55
CA ALA A 179 -34.01 0.37 -27.53
C ALA A 179 -34.20 -0.35 -28.88
N ALA A 180 -33.60 0.14 -29.97
CA ALA A 180 -33.78 -0.42 -31.33
C ALA A 180 -32.58 -1.24 -31.85
N ALA A 181 -31.44 -1.23 -31.15
CA ALA A 181 -30.23 -1.96 -31.55
C ALA A 181 -30.08 -3.36 -30.90
N ALA A 182 -31.07 -3.80 -30.11
CA ALA A 182 -31.11 -5.13 -29.50
C ALA A 182 -32.05 -6.12 -30.22
N ALA A 183 -32.68 -5.72 -31.34
CA ALA A 183 -33.70 -6.51 -32.04
C ALA A 183 -33.32 -6.93 -33.48
N VAL A 184 -32.10 -6.67 -33.96
CA VAL A 184 -31.72 -6.86 -35.39
C VAL A 184 -30.49 -7.79 -35.60
N SER A 185 -30.06 -8.57 -34.61
CA SER A 185 -29.01 -9.60 -34.80
C SER A 185 -29.43 -10.99 -34.36
N ALA A 186 -30.66 -11.37 -34.73
CA ALA A 186 -31.15 -12.74 -34.58
C ALA A 186 -32.04 -13.15 -35.77
N LYS A 187 -31.49 -13.08 -36.99
CA LYS A 187 -31.97 -13.88 -38.14
C LYS A 187 -30.95 -13.77 -39.28
N ILE A 188 -30.73 -14.91 -39.97
CA ILE A 188 -29.71 -15.19 -41.00
C ILE A 188 -28.39 -15.59 -40.30
N THR A 189 -27.99 -16.86 -40.20
CA THR A 189 -28.14 -17.99 -41.14
C THR A 189 -28.16 -19.30 -40.34
N ALA A 190 -29.21 -20.09 -40.55
CA ALA A 190 -29.20 -21.53 -40.29
C ALA A 190 -28.80 -22.24 -41.58
N SER A 191 -27.87 -23.19 -41.52
CA SER A 191 -27.93 -24.46 -42.25
C SER A 191 -26.76 -25.38 -41.87
N GLN A 192 -27.09 -26.68 -41.82
CA GLN A 192 -26.25 -27.89 -41.76
C GLN A 192 -25.91 -28.52 -40.39
N ASP A 193 -26.88 -29.34 -39.93
CA ASP A 193 -26.83 -30.80 -39.70
C ASP A 193 -25.84 -31.50 -38.72
N THR A 194 -26.50 -32.09 -37.68
CA THR A 194 -26.34 -33.44 -37.05
C THR A 194 -25.03 -33.78 -36.31
N VAL A 195 -25.01 -34.34 -35.08
CA VAL A 195 -25.50 -35.67 -34.61
C VAL A 195 -25.68 -35.71 -33.06
N VAL A 196 -26.57 -36.60 -32.61
CA VAL A 196 -27.15 -36.91 -31.25
C VAL A 196 -26.18 -37.62 -30.27
N PRO A 197 -26.33 -37.54 -28.91
CA PRO A 197 -26.85 -38.67 -28.09
C PRO A 197 -27.67 -38.23 -26.81
N PRO A 198 -28.15 -39.11 -25.90
CA PRO A 198 -29.55 -39.56 -25.74
C PRO A 198 -30.27 -39.11 -24.42
N PRO A 199 -31.56 -39.47 -24.20
CA PRO A 199 -32.37 -39.01 -23.07
C PRO A 199 -32.53 -40.04 -21.94
N VAL A 200 -32.31 -39.65 -20.69
CA VAL A 200 -32.74 -40.39 -19.49
C VAL A 200 -33.12 -39.43 -18.35
N ASP A 201 -34.42 -39.30 -18.05
CA ASP A 201 -34.98 -39.24 -16.67
C ASP A 201 -36.50 -38.90 -16.67
N LEU A 202 -37.32 -39.71 -17.36
CA LEU A 202 -38.80 -39.65 -17.27
C LEU A 202 -39.39 -40.54 -16.15
N GLU A 203 -38.59 -41.42 -15.55
CA GLU A 203 -39.07 -42.32 -14.49
C GLU A 203 -38.98 -41.74 -13.07
N ARG A 204 -38.02 -40.83 -12.82
CA ARG A 204 -37.88 -40.15 -11.52
C ARG A 204 -39.04 -39.20 -11.23
N SER A 205 -39.56 -38.49 -12.24
CA SER A 205 -40.69 -37.57 -12.09
C SER A 205 -42.01 -38.30 -11.79
N ARG A 206 -42.20 -39.52 -12.34
CA ARG A 206 -43.38 -40.35 -12.06
C ARG A 206 -43.40 -40.91 -10.63
N LYS A 207 -42.25 -41.32 -10.09
CA LYS A 207 -42.15 -41.80 -8.69
C LYS A 207 -42.39 -40.70 -7.65
N ILE A 208 -42.02 -39.45 -7.97
CA ILE A 208 -42.25 -38.30 -7.08
C ILE A 208 -43.74 -37.91 -7.04
N ALA A 209 -44.47 -38.06 -8.16
CA ALA A 209 -45.91 -37.80 -8.22
C ALA A 209 -46.75 -38.83 -7.46
N GLN A 210 -46.44 -40.14 -7.59
CA GLN A 210 -47.15 -41.20 -6.85
C GLN A 210 -46.99 -41.10 -5.33
N LEU A 211 -45.83 -40.65 -4.84
CA LEU A 211 -45.61 -40.44 -3.40
C LEU A 211 -46.45 -39.27 -2.85
N GLN A 212 -46.67 -38.22 -3.66
CA GLN A 212 -47.50 -37.08 -3.28
C GLN A 212 -49.00 -37.42 -3.25
N GLU A 213 -49.47 -38.34 -4.09
CA GLU A 213 -50.85 -38.85 -4.06
C GLU A 213 -51.11 -39.80 -2.87
N GLN A 214 -50.16 -40.66 -2.50
CA GLN A 214 -50.28 -41.51 -1.31
C GLN A 214 -50.36 -40.73 0.01
N ILE A 215 -49.68 -39.58 0.11
CA ILE A 215 -49.75 -38.72 1.30
C ILE A 215 -51.12 -38.01 1.37
N ARG A 216 -51.70 -37.63 0.23
CA ARG A 216 -53.05 -37.03 0.20
C ARG A 216 -54.14 -38.03 0.54
N ALA A 217 -54.03 -39.28 0.08
CA ALA A 217 -55.02 -40.33 0.34
C ALA A 217 -55.06 -40.78 1.83
N LYS A 218 -53.95 -40.63 2.57
CA LYS A 218 -53.89 -40.99 4.01
C LYS A 218 -54.37 -39.89 4.97
N LEU A 219 -54.69 -38.69 4.47
CA LEU A 219 -55.10 -37.53 5.27
C LEU A 219 -56.61 -37.22 5.18
N SER A 220 -57.39 -37.96 4.39
CA SER A 220 -58.82 -37.69 4.16
C SER A 220 -59.80 -38.69 4.79
N GLY A 221 -59.37 -39.54 5.73
CA GLY A 221 -60.23 -40.58 6.32
C GLY A 221 -60.24 -40.56 7.84
N THR A 222 -61.43 -40.32 8.40
CA THR A 222 -61.88 -40.66 9.78
C THR A 222 -61.30 -39.86 10.95
N LEU A 223 -62.09 -38.93 11.48
CA LEU A 223 -62.70 -38.99 12.83
C LEU A 223 -63.28 -37.61 13.20
N ALA A 224 -64.51 -37.38 12.75
CA ALA A 224 -65.44 -36.47 13.40
C ALA A 224 -66.31 -37.32 14.33
N ALA A 225 -66.10 -37.22 15.64
CA ALA A 225 -67.10 -37.50 16.68
C ALA A 225 -66.60 -36.93 18.01
N VAL A 226 -67.54 -36.40 18.82
CA VAL A 226 -67.42 -35.82 20.17
C VAL A 226 -67.24 -34.27 20.25
N LEU A 227 -68.35 -33.55 20.02
CA LEU A 227 -69.00 -32.43 20.78
C LEU A 227 -68.16 -31.42 21.65
N PRO A 228 -68.66 -30.19 22.02
CA PRO A 228 -69.78 -29.32 21.56
C PRO A 228 -69.33 -27.83 21.29
N PRO A 229 -70.23 -26.83 21.04
CA PRO A 229 -69.97 -25.68 20.16
C PRO A 229 -69.52 -24.36 20.85
N VAL A 230 -68.86 -23.47 20.10
CA VAL A 230 -68.77 -22.03 20.40
C VAL A 230 -69.18 -21.24 19.14
N VAL A 231 -70.05 -20.26 19.35
CA VAL A 231 -70.75 -19.42 18.36
C VAL A 231 -69.77 -18.67 17.46
N GLN A 232 -70.03 -18.70 16.15
CA GLN A 232 -69.34 -17.91 15.13
C GLN A 232 -70.02 -16.55 14.97
N ASP A 233 -69.29 -15.45 15.18
CA ASP A 233 -69.63 -14.15 14.61
C ASP A 233 -69.24 -14.16 13.12
N LYS A 234 -70.22 -14.08 12.23
CA LYS A 234 -69.99 -13.93 10.79
C LYS A 234 -69.63 -12.45 10.51
N PRO A 235 -68.58 -12.14 9.74
CA PRO A 235 -68.25 -10.76 9.39
C PRO A 235 -69.30 -10.16 8.44
N LYS A 236 -69.57 -8.86 8.63
CA LYS A 236 -70.50 -8.06 7.81
C LYS A 236 -70.05 -7.97 6.35
N PRO A 237 -70.98 -7.94 5.37
CA PRO A 237 -70.65 -7.83 3.94
C PRO A 237 -69.99 -6.48 3.62
N LEU A 238 -69.01 -6.52 2.73
CA LEU A 238 -68.21 -5.39 2.27
C LEU A 238 -69.00 -4.59 1.21
N ILE A 239 -69.11 -3.28 1.39
CA ILE A 239 -69.82 -2.39 0.46
C ILE A 239 -68.80 -1.84 -0.54
N LEU A 240 -69.12 -1.93 -1.84
CA LEU A 240 -68.27 -1.51 -2.96
C LEU A 240 -69.02 -0.45 -3.79
N ASP A 241 -68.36 0.64 -4.14
CA ASP A 241 -68.91 1.66 -5.06
C ASP A 241 -68.84 1.19 -6.53
N ALA A 242 -69.50 1.93 -7.43
CA ALA A 242 -69.62 1.61 -8.87
C ALA A 242 -68.27 1.47 -9.62
N GLU A 243 -67.17 1.94 -9.04
CA GLU A 243 -65.80 1.76 -9.56
C GLU A 243 -65.01 0.62 -8.87
N GLY A 244 -65.67 -0.21 -8.05
CA GLY A 244 -65.09 -1.43 -7.46
C GLY A 244 -64.14 -1.21 -6.27
N ARG A 245 -64.23 -0.07 -5.57
CA ARG A 245 -63.40 0.27 -4.40
C ARG A 245 -64.15 0.06 -3.10
N THR A 246 -63.45 -0.35 -2.04
CA THR A 246 -63.99 -0.62 -0.70
C THR A 246 -64.25 0.68 0.07
N VAL A 247 -65.52 0.93 0.40
CA VAL A 247 -65.99 2.12 1.13
C VAL A 247 -66.59 1.71 2.48
N ASP A 248 -66.44 2.56 3.50
CA ASP A 248 -67.13 2.36 4.78
C ASP A 248 -68.60 2.83 4.72
N GLY A 249 -69.36 2.60 5.79
CA GLY A 249 -70.78 3.00 5.88
C GLY A 249 -71.06 4.52 5.82
N SER A 250 -70.03 5.35 5.71
CA SER A 250 -70.11 6.81 5.52
C SER A 250 -69.57 7.28 4.17
N GLY A 251 -69.22 6.37 3.26
CA GLY A 251 -68.82 6.68 1.88
C GLY A 251 -67.38 7.16 1.71
N GLN A 252 -66.54 7.03 2.73
CA GLN A 252 -65.10 7.30 2.58
C GLN A 252 -64.34 6.03 2.18
N ALA A 253 -63.36 6.19 1.27
CA ALA A 253 -62.56 5.10 0.75
C ALA A 253 -61.59 4.59 1.83
N VAL A 254 -61.68 3.29 2.14
CA VAL A 254 -60.80 2.61 3.10
C VAL A 254 -59.85 1.68 2.34
N GLU A 255 -58.54 1.89 2.50
CA GLU A 255 -57.51 0.99 1.95
C GLU A 255 -57.44 -0.30 2.78
N VAL A 256 -57.87 -1.42 2.20
CA VAL A 256 -57.74 -2.75 2.81
C VAL A 256 -56.27 -3.22 2.71
N PRO A 257 -55.56 -3.45 3.82
CA PRO A 257 -54.16 -3.88 3.78
C PRO A 257 -54.03 -5.29 3.18
N LYS A 258 -53.40 -5.40 2.01
CA LYS A 258 -53.09 -6.70 1.39
C LYS A 258 -51.92 -7.36 2.13
N LEU A 259 -52.21 -8.39 2.92
CA LEU A 259 -51.15 -9.22 3.52
C LEU A 259 -50.43 -10.01 2.42
N THR A 260 -49.12 -9.85 2.32
CA THR A 260 -48.26 -10.70 1.50
C THR A 260 -48.04 -12.06 2.18
N PRO A 261 -48.15 -13.19 1.46
CA PRO A 261 -48.03 -14.51 2.07
C PRO A 261 -46.58 -14.76 2.50
N THR A 262 -46.34 -14.80 3.81
CA THR A 262 -45.03 -15.17 4.38
C THR A 262 -45.10 -16.58 4.96
N LEU A 263 -44.06 -17.39 4.71
CA LEU A 263 -43.93 -18.74 5.24
C LEU A 263 -44.08 -18.75 6.77
N LYS A 264 -44.85 -19.70 7.32
CA LYS A 264 -45.20 -19.83 8.75
C LYS A 264 -44.00 -19.76 9.72
N ALA A 265 -42.79 -20.05 9.25
CA ALA A 265 -41.54 -19.88 10.00
C ALA A 265 -41.26 -18.42 10.40
N ASN A 266 -41.52 -17.46 9.51
CA ASN A 266 -41.28 -16.03 9.75
C ASN A 266 -42.31 -15.43 10.70
N ILE A 267 -43.54 -15.95 10.69
CA ILE A 267 -44.61 -15.57 11.64
C ILE A 267 -44.25 -16.03 13.07
N ARG A 268 -43.70 -17.24 13.23
CA ARG A 268 -43.29 -17.77 14.55
C ARG A 268 -42.07 -17.02 15.12
N ALA A 269 -41.17 -16.57 14.25
CA ALA A 269 -40.05 -15.71 14.64
C ALA A 269 -40.53 -14.31 15.09
N LYS A 270 -41.40 -13.65 14.33
CA LYS A 270 -41.99 -12.36 14.74
C LYS A 270 -42.82 -12.46 16.02
N LYS A 271 -43.60 -13.54 16.21
CA LYS A 271 -44.38 -13.73 17.45
C LYS A 271 -43.48 -13.89 18.68
N ARG A 272 -42.33 -14.57 18.53
CA ARG A 272 -41.31 -14.69 19.60
C ARG A 272 -40.66 -13.34 19.92
N GLU A 273 -40.36 -12.52 18.92
CA GLU A 273 -39.82 -11.16 19.11
C GLU A 273 -40.82 -10.27 19.87
N ILE A 274 -42.09 -10.26 19.45
CA ILE A 274 -43.15 -9.45 20.09
C ILE A 274 -43.38 -9.88 21.55
N THR A 275 -43.32 -11.18 21.84
CA THR A 275 -43.47 -11.69 23.22
C THR A 275 -42.28 -11.27 24.10
N LYS A 276 -41.09 -11.13 23.51
CA LYS A 276 -39.88 -10.66 24.19
C LYS A 276 -39.95 -9.16 24.50
N ILE A 277 -40.49 -8.36 23.59
CA ILE A 277 -40.69 -6.91 23.77
C ILE A 277 -41.73 -6.67 24.87
N HIS A 278 -42.86 -7.39 24.86
CA HIS A 278 -43.89 -7.27 25.91
C HIS A 278 -43.40 -7.69 27.31
N GLN A 279 -42.46 -8.64 27.39
CA GLN A 279 -41.81 -9.01 28.65
C GLN A 279 -40.80 -7.94 29.12
N ALA A 280 -40.16 -7.23 28.20
CA ALA A 280 -39.25 -6.13 28.52
C ALA A 280 -40.02 -4.87 29.00
N GLU A 281 -41.17 -4.55 28.42
CA GLU A 281 -42.02 -3.42 28.84
C GLU A 281 -42.63 -3.63 30.23
N LYS A 282 -43.04 -4.87 30.58
CA LYS A 282 -43.49 -5.21 31.94
C LYS A 282 -42.39 -5.10 33.00
N HIS A 283 -41.13 -5.30 32.62
CA HIS A 283 -40.00 -5.10 33.53
C HIS A 283 -39.68 -3.62 33.76
N HIS A 284 -39.99 -2.73 32.81
CA HIS A 284 -39.71 -1.29 32.93
C HIS A 284 -40.69 -0.56 33.86
N GLN A 285 -41.97 -0.98 33.90
CA GLN A 285 -42.98 -0.37 34.79
C GLN A 285 -42.84 -0.77 36.27
N GLN A 286 -42.05 -1.79 36.59
CA GLN A 286 -41.83 -2.25 37.98
C GLN A 286 -40.61 -1.62 38.65
N GLU A 287 -39.72 -0.94 37.91
CA GLU A 287 -38.53 -0.27 38.48
C GLU A 287 -38.77 1.20 38.86
N GLU A 288 -39.83 1.84 38.37
CA GLU A 288 -40.15 3.26 38.64
C GLU A 288 -40.86 3.51 40.00
N SER A 289 -41.23 2.47 40.74
CA SER A 289 -42.06 2.58 41.97
C SER A 289 -41.32 2.35 43.29
N ALA A 290 -39.98 2.34 43.29
CA ALA A 290 -39.18 2.18 44.50
C ALA A 290 -38.00 3.16 44.55
N GLU A 291 -38.27 4.46 44.48
CA GLU A 291 -37.33 5.49 44.93
C GLU A 291 -37.25 5.47 46.47
N ALA A 292 -36.06 5.18 46.99
CA ALA A 292 -35.79 5.20 48.43
C ALA A 292 -35.56 6.65 48.90
N HIS A 293 -36.52 7.15 49.68
CA HIS A 293 -36.60 8.45 50.35
C HIS A 293 -35.52 8.75 51.43
N PHE A 294 -34.31 8.19 51.33
CA PHE A 294 -33.23 8.45 52.29
C PHE A 294 -31.87 8.57 51.59
N PHE A 295 -31.57 9.76 51.07
CA PHE A 295 -30.20 10.13 50.69
C PHE A 295 -29.98 11.62 50.95
N ASP A 296 -28.83 11.97 51.54
CA ASP A 296 -28.43 13.36 51.82
C ASP A 296 -27.55 13.87 50.66
N ASP A 297 -28.02 14.92 49.98
CA ASP A 297 -27.39 15.54 48.80
C ASP A 297 -26.00 16.15 49.06
N ARG A 298 -25.56 16.26 50.31
CA ARG A 298 -24.22 16.80 50.63
C ARG A 298 -23.11 15.77 50.49
N ILE A 299 -23.43 14.48 50.31
CA ILE A 299 -22.45 13.40 50.22
C ILE A 299 -22.41 12.85 48.80
N THR A 300 -21.33 13.14 48.06
CA THR A 300 -21.11 12.59 46.71
C THR A 300 -20.64 11.14 46.75
N VAL A 301 -21.57 10.20 46.93
CA VAL A 301 -21.27 8.76 46.82
C VAL A 301 -21.43 8.31 45.36
N LYS A 302 -20.34 7.92 44.71
CA LYS A 302 -20.40 7.26 43.40
C LYS A 302 -20.98 5.86 43.57
N PRO A 303 -22.13 5.52 42.95
CA PRO A 303 -22.69 4.18 43.08
C PRO A 303 -21.76 3.15 42.43
N ALA A 304 -21.45 2.08 43.15
CA ALA A 304 -20.67 0.96 42.63
C ALA A 304 -21.56 0.14 41.68
N VAL A 305 -21.45 0.39 40.37
CA VAL A 305 -22.10 -0.40 39.32
C VAL A 305 -21.44 -1.77 39.23
N ARG A 306 -21.82 -2.70 40.12
CA ARG A 306 -21.61 -4.14 39.92
C ARG A 306 -22.91 -4.73 39.40
N ASN A 307 -22.94 -5.03 38.10
CA ASN A 307 -23.98 -5.85 37.51
C ASN A 307 -23.99 -7.21 38.22
N LYS A 308 -25.07 -7.51 38.95
CA LYS A 308 -25.27 -8.84 39.55
C LYS A 308 -25.42 -9.84 38.40
N ARG A 309 -24.52 -10.82 38.31
CA ARG A 309 -24.60 -11.90 37.31
C ARG A 309 -25.86 -12.72 37.55
N ALA A 310 -26.86 -12.55 36.70
CA ALA A 310 -28.03 -13.43 36.68
C ALA A 310 -27.63 -14.83 36.20
N LEU A 311 -28.17 -15.87 36.84
CA LEU A 311 -27.95 -17.26 36.45
C LEU A 311 -28.62 -17.51 35.09
N ARG A 312 -27.82 -17.74 34.04
CA ARG A 312 -28.32 -18.16 32.72
C ARG A 312 -28.43 -19.68 32.69
N PHE A 313 -29.61 -20.20 33.01
CA PHE A 313 -29.90 -21.61 32.84
C PHE A 313 -29.96 -21.95 31.35
N HIS A 314 -29.22 -23.01 30.96
CA HIS A 314 -29.25 -23.55 29.61
C HIS A 314 -30.21 -24.73 29.56
N GLU A 315 -30.96 -24.84 28.46
CA GLU A 315 -31.89 -25.96 28.27
C GLU A 315 -31.14 -27.31 28.37
N PRO A 316 -31.70 -28.30 29.08
CA PRO A 316 -31.08 -29.61 29.24
C PRO A 316 -30.83 -30.24 27.87
N GLY A 317 -29.64 -30.81 27.68
CA GLY A 317 -29.21 -31.41 26.40
C GLY A 317 -28.45 -30.48 25.45
N LYS A 318 -28.48 -29.16 25.61
CA LYS A 318 -27.75 -28.23 24.71
C LYS A 318 -26.23 -28.49 24.69
N PHE A 319 -25.64 -28.67 25.87
CA PHE A 319 -24.20 -28.95 25.98
C PHE A 319 -23.86 -30.41 25.66
N GLN A 320 -24.80 -31.33 25.86
CA GLN A 320 -24.64 -32.72 25.47
C GLN A 320 -24.56 -32.85 23.95
N GLN A 321 -25.47 -32.20 23.22
CA GLN A 321 -25.41 -32.12 21.75
C GLN A 321 -24.17 -31.37 21.25
N MET A 322 -23.73 -30.33 21.97
CA MET A 322 -22.51 -29.61 21.63
C MET A 322 -21.26 -30.47 21.84
N ALA A 323 -21.22 -31.25 22.92
CA ALA A 323 -20.14 -32.18 23.21
C ALA A 323 -20.12 -33.36 22.22
N GLU A 324 -21.27 -33.93 21.87
CA GLU A 324 -21.38 -34.98 20.85
C GLU A 324 -20.94 -34.47 19.48
N ARG A 325 -21.35 -33.26 19.08
CA ARG A 325 -20.89 -32.63 17.84
C ARG A 325 -19.37 -32.38 17.86
N LEU A 326 -18.80 -32.03 19.02
CA LEU A 326 -17.36 -31.84 19.19
C LEU A 326 -16.59 -33.17 19.12
N ARG A 327 -17.12 -34.23 19.73
CA ARG A 327 -16.56 -35.60 19.64
C ARG A 327 -16.61 -36.12 18.21
N MET A 328 -17.74 -35.97 17.52
CA MET A 328 -17.90 -36.36 16.11
C MET A 328 -16.94 -35.59 15.21
N LYS A 329 -16.76 -34.28 15.43
CA LYS A 329 -15.75 -33.48 14.73
C LYS A 329 -14.33 -34.01 14.97
N SER A 330 -13.99 -34.34 16.23
CA SER A 330 -12.67 -34.89 16.56
C SER A 330 -12.42 -36.29 15.95
N GLN A 331 -13.47 -37.12 15.83
CA GLN A 331 -13.38 -38.43 15.18
C GLN A 331 -13.18 -38.28 13.67
N LEU A 332 -13.90 -37.36 13.02
CA LEU A 332 -13.69 -37.05 11.61
C LEU A 332 -12.28 -36.50 11.34
N GLU A 333 -11.76 -35.65 12.22
CA GLU A 333 -10.39 -35.13 12.12
C GLU A 333 -9.33 -36.24 12.30
N LYS A 334 -9.56 -37.19 13.23
CA LYS A 334 -8.71 -38.38 13.37
C LYS A 334 -8.75 -39.27 12.13
N LEU A 335 -9.94 -39.57 11.60
CA LEU A 335 -10.09 -40.33 10.35
C LEU A 335 -9.42 -39.63 9.17
N GLN A 336 -9.58 -38.31 9.05
CA GLN A 336 -8.91 -37.51 8.02
C GLN A 336 -7.38 -37.56 8.17
N ASN A 337 -6.86 -37.50 9.39
CA ASN A 337 -5.44 -37.64 9.67
C ASN A 337 -4.93 -39.06 9.37
N GLU A 338 -5.66 -40.10 9.72
CA GLU A 338 -5.34 -41.50 9.39
C GLU A 338 -5.32 -41.71 7.87
N ILE A 339 -6.33 -41.23 7.14
CA ILE A 339 -6.36 -41.26 5.67
C ILE A 339 -5.15 -40.51 5.10
N SER A 340 -4.80 -39.33 5.64
CA SER A 340 -3.63 -38.57 5.20
C SER A 340 -2.29 -39.27 5.48
N GLN A 341 -2.20 -40.03 6.58
CA GLN A 341 -1.01 -40.80 6.93
C GLN A 341 -0.90 -42.05 6.07
N ILE A 342 -2.00 -42.74 5.80
CA ILE A 342 -2.04 -43.88 4.88
C ILE A 342 -1.66 -43.42 3.47
N ALA A 343 -2.21 -42.31 2.99
CA ALA A 343 -1.89 -41.75 1.68
C ALA A 343 -0.44 -41.22 1.56
N ARG A 344 0.20 -40.85 2.68
CA ARG A 344 1.64 -40.54 2.75
C ARG A 344 2.50 -41.81 2.76
N LYS A 345 2.14 -42.81 3.57
CA LYS A 345 2.83 -44.11 3.66
C LYS A 345 2.80 -44.88 2.33
N THR A 346 1.77 -44.72 1.52
CA THR A 346 1.65 -45.34 0.19
C THR A 346 2.34 -44.54 -0.92
N GLY A 347 2.92 -43.37 -0.64
CA GLY A 347 3.58 -42.52 -1.65
C GLY A 347 2.64 -41.92 -2.72
N ILE A 348 1.34 -42.21 -2.65
CA ILE A 348 0.34 -41.76 -3.63
C ILE A 348 0.15 -40.23 -3.54
N SER A 349 0.29 -39.64 -2.36
CA SER A 349 0.10 -38.19 -2.16
C SER A 349 1.22 -37.34 -2.78
N SER A 350 2.47 -37.76 -2.62
CA SER A 350 3.64 -37.09 -3.21
C SER A 350 3.68 -37.30 -4.72
N ALA A 351 3.44 -38.53 -5.20
CA ALA A 351 3.41 -38.84 -6.63
C ALA A 351 2.23 -38.17 -7.37
N THR A 352 1.02 -38.15 -6.80
CA THR A 352 -0.15 -37.48 -7.42
C THR A 352 0.02 -35.96 -7.44
N LYS A 353 0.61 -35.37 -6.39
CA LYS A 353 0.87 -33.92 -6.34
C LYS A 353 1.95 -33.51 -7.34
N LEU A 354 3.00 -34.32 -7.49
CA LEU A 354 4.01 -34.13 -8.55
C LEU A 354 3.42 -34.34 -9.95
N ALA A 355 2.53 -35.32 -10.15
CA ALA A 355 1.86 -35.58 -11.43
C ALA A 355 0.84 -34.49 -11.82
N LEU A 356 0.26 -33.77 -10.85
CA LEU A 356 -0.59 -32.60 -11.10
C LEU A 356 0.20 -31.33 -11.46
N ILE A 357 1.47 -31.27 -11.05
CA ILE A 357 2.38 -30.13 -11.26
C ILE A 357 3.23 -30.29 -12.51
N ALA A 358 3.56 -31.54 -12.88
CA ALA A 358 4.02 -31.82 -14.22
C ALA A 358 2.99 -31.21 -15.17
N PRO A 359 3.40 -30.31 -16.10
CA PRO A 359 2.48 -29.82 -17.10
C PRO A 359 1.91 -31.07 -17.74
N LYS A 360 0.60 -31.29 -17.58
CA LYS A 360 -0.10 -32.30 -18.36
C LYS A 360 0.26 -31.92 -19.77
N ALA A 361 1.15 -32.68 -20.41
CA ALA A 361 1.49 -32.49 -21.81
C ALA A 361 0.15 -32.31 -22.50
N ASP A 362 -0.07 -31.12 -23.05
CA ASP A 362 -1.41 -30.65 -23.41
C ASP A 362 -2.10 -31.78 -24.18
N THR A 363 -3.12 -32.35 -23.55
CA THR A 363 -3.87 -33.47 -24.13
C THR A 363 -4.79 -32.97 -25.26
N HIS A 364 -4.68 -31.67 -25.57
CA HIS A 364 -5.21 -31.02 -26.74
C HIS A 364 -3.99 -30.58 -27.58
N SER A 365 -3.77 -31.21 -28.75
CA SER A 365 -2.73 -30.93 -29.77
C SER A 365 -1.42 -31.75 -29.77
N ASN A 366 -1.50 -33.07 -29.56
CA ASN A 366 -0.49 -34.00 -30.14
C ASN A 366 -1.09 -34.90 -31.24
N GLU A 367 -2.28 -34.57 -31.76
CA GLU A 367 -2.66 -35.05 -33.08
C GLU A 367 -1.91 -34.12 -34.04
N VAL A 368 -0.69 -34.52 -34.41
CA VAL A 368 0.11 -33.80 -35.42
C VAL A 368 -0.80 -33.66 -36.63
N PRO A 369 -1.21 -32.42 -36.99
CA PRO A 369 -2.04 -32.23 -38.17
C PRO A 369 -1.32 -32.86 -39.34
N GLN A 370 -2.06 -33.58 -40.19
CA GLN A 370 -1.46 -34.23 -41.37
C GLN A 370 -0.72 -33.22 -42.27
N MET A 371 -1.11 -31.94 -42.19
CA MET A 371 -0.44 -30.82 -42.83
C MET A 371 -0.41 -29.61 -41.90
N GLU A 372 0.75 -28.98 -41.71
CA GLU A 372 0.86 -27.74 -40.94
C GLU A 372 0.34 -26.55 -41.75
N TRP A 373 -0.11 -25.49 -41.08
CA TRP A 373 -0.77 -24.35 -41.73
C TRP A 373 0.12 -23.64 -42.77
N TRP A 374 1.44 -23.68 -42.62
CA TRP A 374 2.39 -23.08 -43.58
C TRP A 374 2.58 -23.95 -44.83
N ASP A 375 2.46 -25.28 -44.73
CA ASP A 375 2.47 -26.20 -45.86
C ASP A 375 1.24 -26.02 -46.75
N SER A 376 0.08 -25.73 -46.15
CA SER A 376 -1.20 -25.56 -46.84
C SER A 376 -1.19 -24.46 -47.91
N VAL A 377 -0.30 -23.47 -47.77
CA VAL A 377 -0.14 -22.36 -48.71
C VAL A 377 0.66 -22.79 -49.95
N ILE A 378 1.58 -23.75 -49.77
CA ILE A 378 2.58 -24.15 -50.76
C ILE A 378 2.13 -25.38 -51.56
N LEU A 379 1.41 -26.33 -50.95
CA LEU A 379 1.03 -27.60 -51.59
C LEU A 379 -0.34 -27.51 -52.28
N THR A 380 -0.52 -28.18 -53.42
CA THR A 380 -1.78 -28.15 -54.19
C THR A 380 -2.87 -29.04 -53.63
N ASP A 381 -2.51 -30.21 -53.09
CA ASP A 381 -3.43 -31.27 -52.69
C ASP A 381 -3.17 -31.64 -51.22
N ASP A 382 -4.22 -31.60 -50.39
CA ASP A 382 -4.11 -31.57 -48.93
C ASP A 382 -3.50 -32.84 -48.31
N LEU A 383 -3.29 -33.91 -49.07
CA LEU A 383 -2.85 -35.21 -48.52
C LEU A 383 -1.97 -36.07 -49.45
N ASN A 384 -1.75 -35.69 -50.72
CA ASN A 384 -0.89 -36.44 -51.64
C ASN A 384 0.31 -35.58 -52.05
N THR A 385 1.38 -35.65 -51.25
CA THR A 385 2.64 -34.93 -51.49
C THR A 385 3.39 -35.42 -52.74
N ARG A 386 2.82 -36.32 -53.56
CA ARG A 386 3.46 -36.87 -54.77
C ARG A 386 2.44 -37.08 -55.90
N ASP A 387 2.73 -36.48 -57.06
CA ASP A 387 2.08 -36.81 -58.33
C ASP A 387 2.35 -38.28 -58.73
N LYS A 388 1.60 -38.80 -59.72
CA LYS A 388 1.80 -40.13 -60.34
C LYS A 388 3.24 -40.39 -60.85
N SER A 389 4.07 -39.34 -60.94
CA SER A 389 5.50 -39.37 -61.33
C SER A 389 6.48 -39.29 -60.15
N GLY A 390 6.00 -39.34 -58.90
CA GLY A 390 6.82 -39.31 -57.69
C GLY A 390 7.39 -37.94 -57.30
N ARG A 391 6.96 -36.84 -57.94
CA ARG A 391 7.37 -35.44 -57.69
C ARG A 391 6.36 -34.72 -56.77
N ILE A 392 6.84 -33.80 -55.95
CA ILE A 392 6.00 -33.03 -55.02
C ILE A 392 5.14 -32.03 -55.78
N SER A 393 3.82 -32.08 -55.55
CA SER A 393 2.83 -31.21 -56.21
C SER A 393 2.80 -29.85 -55.51
N ILE A 394 3.66 -28.94 -55.97
CA ILE A 394 3.82 -27.58 -55.45
C ILE A 394 2.90 -26.64 -56.23
N ARG A 395 2.22 -25.71 -55.53
CA ARG A 395 1.53 -24.58 -56.15
C ARG A 395 2.57 -23.64 -56.75
N GLU A 396 2.82 -23.78 -58.05
CA GLU A 396 3.76 -22.91 -58.78
C GLU A 396 3.41 -21.41 -58.69
N SER A 397 2.16 -21.07 -58.35
CA SER A 397 1.72 -19.70 -58.08
C SER A 397 2.14 -19.15 -56.71
N ALA A 398 2.46 -20.01 -55.74
CA ALA A 398 2.78 -19.60 -54.36
C ALA A 398 4.27 -19.26 -54.20
N ILE A 399 5.15 -19.86 -54.99
CA ILE A 399 6.59 -19.64 -54.93
C ILE A 399 7.02 -18.78 -56.11
N THR A 400 7.54 -17.59 -55.83
CA THR A 400 8.11 -16.69 -56.83
C THR A 400 9.55 -16.33 -56.45
N ASN A 401 10.30 -15.76 -57.39
CA ASN A 401 11.66 -15.26 -57.13
C ASN A 401 11.67 -13.96 -56.29
N LEU A 402 10.50 -13.48 -55.84
CA LEU A 402 10.37 -12.24 -55.05
C LEU A 402 10.67 -12.52 -53.58
N ILE A 403 11.58 -11.72 -53.01
CA ILE A 403 11.93 -11.77 -51.59
C ILE A 403 11.21 -10.61 -50.89
N GLU A 404 10.26 -10.93 -50.01
CA GLU A 404 9.62 -9.94 -49.15
C GLU A 404 10.57 -9.55 -48.00
N HIS A 405 10.79 -8.25 -47.83
CA HIS A 405 11.43 -7.72 -46.63
C HIS A 405 10.31 -7.37 -45.63
N PRO A 406 10.16 -8.11 -44.52
CA PRO A 406 9.07 -7.89 -43.58
C PRO A 406 9.14 -6.48 -43.00
N THR A 407 7.97 -5.93 -42.65
CA THR A 407 7.90 -4.58 -42.08
C THR A 407 8.77 -4.45 -40.83
N GLN A 408 9.69 -3.48 -40.82
CA GLN A 408 10.56 -3.23 -39.69
C GLN A 408 9.78 -2.56 -38.55
N MET A 409 9.37 -3.36 -37.57
CA MET A 409 8.71 -2.88 -36.36
C MET A 409 9.72 -2.22 -35.42
N ARG A 410 9.30 -1.17 -34.72
CA ARG A 410 10.12 -0.53 -33.68
C ARG A 410 10.27 -1.47 -32.47
N PRO A 411 11.43 -1.50 -31.81
CA PRO A 411 11.61 -2.31 -30.61
C PRO A 411 10.68 -1.82 -29.50
N PRO A 412 9.97 -2.72 -28.78
CA PRO A 412 9.02 -2.33 -27.72
C PRO A 412 9.63 -1.53 -26.56
N ASN A 413 10.94 -1.68 -26.33
CA ASN A 413 11.65 -1.09 -25.19
C ASN A 413 12.23 0.31 -25.48
N GLU A 414 12.09 0.83 -26.71
CA GLU A 414 12.66 2.13 -27.08
C GLU A 414 11.64 3.26 -26.90
N SER A 415 12.03 4.31 -26.17
CA SER A 415 11.14 5.44 -25.95
C SER A 415 11.04 6.29 -27.19
N SER A 416 9.82 6.68 -27.57
CA SER A 416 9.60 7.69 -28.62
C SER A 416 10.20 9.06 -28.28
N ARG A 417 10.53 9.30 -27.01
CA ARG A 417 11.20 10.52 -26.55
C ARG A 417 12.71 10.40 -26.81
N PRO A 418 13.34 11.42 -27.41
CA PRO A 418 14.79 11.43 -27.57
C PRO A 418 15.48 11.40 -26.21
N VAL A 419 16.52 10.57 -26.08
CA VAL A 419 17.30 10.47 -24.84
C VAL A 419 18.22 11.68 -24.75
N TYR A 420 17.99 12.54 -23.75
CA TYR A 420 18.86 13.68 -23.48
C TYR A 420 20.02 13.26 -22.57
N LEU A 421 21.26 13.48 -23.03
CA LEU A 421 22.44 13.25 -22.22
C LEU A 421 22.54 14.34 -21.13
N PRO A 422 22.64 13.97 -19.83
CA PRO A 422 22.84 14.96 -18.79
C PRO A 422 24.23 15.61 -18.94
N VAL A 423 24.25 16.94 -19.03
CA VAL A 423 25.49 17.73 -19.14
C VAL A 423 26.15 17.86 -17.77
N PHE A 424 27.37 17.35 -17.64
CA PHE A 424 28.18 17.50 -16.44
C PHE A 424 29.26 18.57 -16.65
N LEU A 425 29.37 19.50 -15.70
CA LEU A 425 30.39 20.55 -15.72
C LEU A 425 31.52 20.22 -14.75
N THR A 426 32.75 20.52 -15.16
CA THR A 426 33.93 20.47 -14.30
C THR A 426 33.81 21.49 -13.15
N LYS A 427 34.61 21.32 -12.09
CA LYS A 427 34.64 22.28 -10.97
C LYS A 427 35.07 23.69 -11.46
N LYS A 428 36.00 23.78 -12.42
CA LYS A 428 36.48 25.05 -13.00
C LYS A 428 35.38 25.77 -13.78
N GLU A 429 34.63 25.05 -14.60
CA GLU A 429 33.49 25.58 -15.35
C GLU A 429 32.36 26.03 -14.43
N ARG A 430 32.00 25.23 -13.42
CA ARG A 430 31.01 25.65 -12.40
C ARG A 430 31.43 26.94 -11.70
N LYS A 431 32.72 27.10 -11.38
CA LYS A 431 33.27 28.33 -10.79
C LYS A 431 33.23 29.50 -11.79
N LYS A 432 33.50 29.26 -13.08
CA LYS A 432 33.40 30.26 -14.16
C LYS A 432 31.96 30.72 -14.35
N LEU A 433 31.02 29.80 -14.53
CA LEU A 433 29.58 30.07 -14.68
C LEU A 433 29.02 30.83 -13.47
N ARG A 434 29.30 30.38 -12.24
CA ARG A 434 28.89 31.10 -11.02
C ARG A 434 29.43 32.52 -10.96
N ARG A 435 30.65 32.78 -11.43
CA ARG A 435 31.24 34.13 -11.44
C ARG A 435 30.61 35.01 -12.52
N GLN A 436 30.34 34.47 -13.71
CA GLN A 436 29.64 35.19 -14.78
C GLN A 436 28.22 35.55 -14.35
N ASN A 437 27.40 34.60 -13.89
CA ASN A 437 26.04 34.87 -13.42
C ASN A 437 26.00 35.89 -12.27
N ARG A 438 27.00 35.86 -11.37
CA ARG A 438 27.11 36.87 -10.30
C ARG A 438 27.47 38.25 -10.82
N ARG A 439 28.37 38.32 -11.81
CA ARG A 439 28.79 39.57 -12.44
C ARG A 439 27.63 40.18 -13.23
N GLU A 440 26.88 39.36 -13.95
CA GLU A 440 25.69 39.77 -14.70
C GLU A 440 24.59 40.25 -13.75
N ALA A 441 24.29 39.51 -12.68
CA ALA A 441 23.30 39.94 -11.68
C ALA A 441 23.70 41.26 -11.00
N TRP A 442 24.98 41.45 -10.67
CA TRP A 442 25.48 42.72 -10.15
C TRP A 442 25.41 43.86 -11.16
N LYS A 443 25.69 43.56 -12.44
CA LYS A 443 25.60 44.55 -13.51
C LYS A 443 24.14 44.99 -13.71
N GLU A 444 23.20 44.04 -13.68
CA GLU A 444 21.76 44.31 -13.77
C GLU A 444 21.27 45.14 -12.58
N GLU A 445 21.69 44.82 -11.34
CA GLU A 445 21.37 45.61 -10.14
C GLU A 445 21.93 47.04 -10.23
N GLN A 446 23.18 47.20 -10.68
CA GLN A 446 23.77 48.52 -10.92
C GLN A 446 23.06 49.29 -12.03
N GLU A 447 22.63 48.63 -13.09
CA GLU A 447 21.87 49.24 -14.18
C GLU A 447 20.48 49.68 -13.70
N LYS A 448 19.81 48.91 -12.84
CA LYS A 448 18.55 49.31 -12.18
C LYS A 448 18.73 50.53 -11.29
N ILE A 449 19.82 50.60 -10.53
CA ILE A 449 20.15 51.78 -9.71
C ILE A 449 20.46 52.99 -10.61
N ARG A 450 21.24 52.81 -11.68
CA ARG A 450 21.56 53.88 -12.63
C ARG A 450 20.32 54.43 -13.32
N LEU A 451 19.36 53.57 -13.62
CA LEU A 451 18.07 53.94 -14.20
C LEU A 451 17.07 54.49 -13.16
N GLY A 452 17.40 54.43 -11.87
CA GLY A 452 16.59 54.97 -10.77
C GLY A 452 15.39 54.11 -10.38
N LEU A 453 15.32 52.84 -10.83
CA LEU A 453 14.23 51.93 -10.45
C LEU A 453 14.39 51.41 -9.02
N GLU A 454 15.64 51.25 -8.56
CA GLU A 454 15.97 50.81 -7.22
C GLU A 454 16.86 51.86 -6.54
N PRO A 455 16.54 52.29 -5.31
CA PRO A 455 17.42 53.19 -4.56
C PRO A 455 18.73 52.47 -4.20
N PRO A 456 19.87 53.18 -4.13
CA PRO A 456 21.13 52.60 -3.69
C PRO A 456 20.98 51.88 -2.33
N PRO A 457 21.54 50.67 -2.15
CA PRO A 457 21.39 49.93 -0.91
C PRO A 457 22.09 50.68 0.24
N GLU A 458 21.39 50.80 1.38
CA GLU A 458 21.92 51.45 2.59
C GLU A 458 23.21 50.76 3.09
N PRO A 459 24.17 51.52 3.65
CA PRO A 459 25.41 50.96 4.17
C PRO A 459 25.13 49.96 5.29
N LYS A 460 25.85 48.83 5.26
CA LYS A 460 25.65 47.74 6.22
C LYS A 460 26.21 48.11 7.60
N LEU A 461 25.38 48.68 8.47
CA LEU A 461 25.74 48.94 9.87
C LEU A 461 25.77 47.63 10.68
N ARG A 462 26.79 47.43 11.49
CA ARG A 462 26.84 46.36 12.52
C ARG A 462 27.06 47.05 13.85
N ILE A 463 26.66 46.43 14.95
CA ILE A 463 26.97 46.95 16.30
C ILE A 463 28.48 47.19 16.46
N SER A 464 29.32 46.31 15.88
CA SER A 464 30.78 46.48 15.82
C SER A 464 31.26 47.69 15.00
N ASN A 465 30.49 48.12 14.00
CA ASN A 465 30.84 49.21 13.09
C ASN A 465 30.14 50.52 13.47
N LEU A 466 29.27 50.51 14.48
CA LEU A 466 28.42 51.62 14.91
C LEU A 466 29.24 52.88 15.22
N MET A 467 30.19 52.77 16.14
CA MET A 467 31.02 53.89 16.59
C MET A 467 31.96 54.42 15.52
N ARG A 468 32.31 53.60 14.51
CA ARG A 468 33.18 54.01 13.40
C ARG A 468 32.42 54.76 12.31
N VAL A 469 31.16 54.43 12.07
CA VAL A 469 30.37 54.96 10.94
C VAL A 469 29.48 56.13 11.36
N LEU A 470 28.92 56.07 12.56
CA LEU A 470 28.00 57.09 13.09
C LEU A 470 28.54 57.69 14.40
N GLY A 471 29.86 57.84 14.55
CA GLY A 471 30.48 58.21 15.83
C GLY A 471 29.98 59.54 16.42
N THR A 472 29.73 60.55 15.59
CA THR A 472 29.23 61.87 16.03
C THR A 472 27.77 61.81 16.48
N GLU A 473 26.93 61.10 15.74
CA GLU A 473 25.50 60.94 16.07
C GLU A 473 25.30 59.95 17.23
N ALA A 474 26.09 58.86 17.27
CA ALA A 474 26.02 57.82 18.30
C ALA A 474 26.44 58.31 19.69
N VAL A 475 27.23 59.39 19.76
CA VAL A 475 27.57 60.07 21.02
C VAL A 475 26.41 60.94 21.51
N GLN A 476 25.59 61.49 20.60
CA GLN A 476 24.43 62.31 20.97
C GLN A 476 23.28 61.44 21.51
N ASP A 477 22.87 60.40 20.77
CA ASP A 477 21.78 59.50 21.16
C ASP A 477 22.16 58.01 21.00
N PRO A 478 22.87 57.40 21.98
CA PRO A 478 23.40 56.05 21.85
C PRO A 478 22.28 55.00 21.69
N THR A 479 21.17 55.14 22.43
CA THR A 479 20.05 54.18 22.42
C THR A 479 19.28 54.20 21.10
N LYS A 480 19.08 55.39 20.50
CA LYS A 480 18.34 55.56 19.24
C LYS A 480 19.10 54.94 18.07
N ILE A 481 20.41 55.16 18.04
CA ILE A 481 21.26 54.66 16.96
C ILE A 481 21.55 53.17 17.12
N GLU A 482 21.66 52.68 18.35
CA GLU A 482 21.67 51.23 18.59
C GLU A 482 20.36 50.57 18.15
N ALA A 483 19.20 51.15 18.49
CA ALA A 483 17.90 50.64 18.08
C ALA A 483 17.75 50.60 16.55
N HIS A 484 18.15 51.67 15.85
CA HIS A 484 18.13 51.72 14.39
C HIS A 484 19.06 50.68 13.75
N VAL A 485 20.26 50.46 14.30
CA VAL A 485 21.16 49.41 13.79
C VAL A 485 20.66 48.00 14.10
N ARG A 486 20.04 47.78 15.27
CA ARG A 486 19.34 46.52 15.56
C ARG A 486 18.16 46.30 14.62
N GLU A 487 17.40 47.33 14.30
CA GLU A 487 16.30 47.26 13.34
C GLU A 487 16.81 46.95 11.93
N GLN A 488 17.87 47.61 11.46
CA GLN A 488 18.51 47.29 10.17
C GLN A 488 19.11 45.87 10.15
N MET A 489 19.66 45.40 11.28
CA MET A 489 20.12 44.02 11.43
C MET A 489 18.95 43.03 11.37
N ALA A 490 17.87 43.31 12.10
CA ALA A 490 16.65 42.53 12.12
C ALA A 490 15.98 42.51 10.74
N LYS A 491 15.92 43.65 10.03
CA LYS A 491 15.39 43.76 8.66
C LYS A 491 16.19 42.91 7.68
N ARG A 492 17.53 42.88 7.80
CA ARG A 492 18.38 41.99 6.99
C ARG A 492 18.18 40.51 7.32
N GLN A 493 18.08 40.18 8.61
CA GLN A 493 17.81 38.82 9.04
C GLN A 493 16.43 38.36 8.56
N LYS A 494 15.41 39.20 8.73
CA LYS A 494 14.05 39.00 8.26
C LYS A 494 14.01 38.83 6.75
N ALA A 495 14.64 39.70 5.97
CA ALA A 495 14.71 39.55 4.52
C ALA A 495 15.40 38.25 4.08
N HIS A 496 16.45 37.81 4.79
CA HIS A 496 17.09 36.52 4.52
C HIS A 496 16.18 35.34 4.88
N GLU A 497 15.48 35.40 6.01
CA GLU A 497 14.53 34.38 6.46
C GLU A 497 13.29 34.32 5.55
N GLU A 498 12.74 35.46 5.14
CA GLU A 498 11.66 35.59 4.16
C GLU A 498 12.08 35.04 2.80
N ALA A 499 13.29 35.36 2.31
CA ALA A 499 13.80 34.80 1.07
C ALA A 499 13.99 33.27 1.15
N ASN A 500 14.39 32.76 2.32
CA ASN A 500 14.49 31.31 2.55
C ASN A 500 13.11 30.66 2.69
N ALA A 501 12.15 31.32 3.33
CA ALA A 501 10.78 30.87 3.48
C ALA A 501 10.08 30.82 2.12
N ALA A 502 10.25 31.85 1.28
CA ALA A 502 9.73 31.89 -0.09
C ALA A 502 10.36 30.79 -0.98
N ARG A 503 11.65 30.47 -0.81
CA ARG A 503 12.32 29.37 -1.51
C ARG A 503 11.98 27.98 -0.94
N LYS A 504 11.51 27.91 0.31
CA LYS A 504 11.17 26.65 0.97
C LYS A 504 9.90 26.13 0.33
N LEU A 505 10.01 24.96 -0.29
CA LEU A 505 8.84 24.30 -0.85
C LEU A 505 7.76 24.14 0.21
N THR A 506 6.52 24.42 -0.19
CA THR A 506 5.35 24.05 0.61
C THR A 506 5.34 22.54 0.83
N ASP A 507 4.68 22.07 1.89
CA ASP A 507 4.68 20.64 2.18
C ASP A 507 4.09 19.83 1.02
N ASP A 508 3.06 20.37 0.37
CA ASP A 508 2.42 19.79 -0.81
C ASP A 508 3.41 19.67 -1.98
N GLN A 509 4.16 20.73 -2.28
CA GLN A 509 5.19 20.69 -3.32
C GLN A 509 6.30 19.68 -3.00
N ARG A 510 6.65 19.49 -1.71
CA ARG A 510 7.61 18.45 -1.31
C ARG A 510 7.04 17.06 -1.50
N ARG A 511 5.78 16.84 -1.14
CA ARG A 511 5.06 15.59 -1.37
C ARG A 511 5.01 15.28 -2.85
N ASP A 512 4.66 16.24 -3.71
CA ASP A 512 4.61 16.05 -5.16
C ASP A 512 5.98 15.78 -5.76
N LYS A 513 7.04 16.49 -5.34
CA LYS A 513 8.41 16.18 -5.78
C LYS A 513 8.83 14.77 -5.34
N LYS A 514 8.42 14.33 -4.14
CA LYS A 514 8.70 12.97 -3.65
C LYS A 514 7.91 11.93 -4.44
N VAL A 515 6.62 12.15 -4.68
CA VAL A 515 5.77 11.28 -5.51
C VAL A 515 6.33 11.19 -6.92
N ARG A 516 6.70 12.30 -7.55
CA ARG A 516 7.33 12.31 -8.89
C ARG A 516 8.68 11.59 -8.93
N LYS A 517 9.46 11.65 -7.85
CA LYS A 517 10.72 10.89 -7.72
C LYS A 517 10.47 9.39 -7.58
N MET A 518 9.37 9.01 -6.92
CA MET A 518 9.04 7.62 -6.63
C MET A 518 8.25 6.96 -7.75
N LYS A 519 7.36 7.70 -8.42
CA LYS A 519 6.58 7.26 -9.58
C LYS A 519 7.49 7.26 -10.79
N GLU A 520 8.14 6.12 -11.02
CA GLU A 520 9.00 5.93 -12.18
C GLU A 520 8.15 5.76 -13.45
N ASP A 521 8.67 6.26 -14.57
CA ASP A 521 8.04 6.04 -15.86
C ASP A 521 8.17 4.55 -16.21
N THR A 522 7.05 3.84 -16.14
CA THR A 522 6.98 2.39 -16.40
C THR A 522 6.51 2.09 -17.82
N SER A 523 6.54 3.11 -18.70
CA SER A 523 5.97 3.02 -20.06
C SER A 523 6.80 2.15 -21.02
N LEU A 524 8.11 1.99 -20.76
CA LEU A 524 9.02 1.21 -21.61
C LEU A 524 9.09 -0.27 -21.24
N GLY A 525 8.58 -0.60 -20.06
CA GLY A 525 8.73 -1.91 -19.47
C GLY A 525 8.58 -1.83 -17.96
N VAL A 526 8.00 -2.87 -17.41
CA VAL A 526 7.73 -3.02 -15.99
C VAL A 526 8.67 -4.08 -15.46
N HIS A 527 9.42 -3.77 -14.41
CA HIS A 527 10.14 -4.81 -13.69
C HIS A 527 9.18 -5.55 -12.76
N VAL A 528 9.24 -6.86 -12.77
CA VAL A 528 8.39 -7.74 -11.98
C VAL A 528 9.28 -8.60 -11.09
N SER A 529 8.89 -8.72 -9.82
CA SER A 529 9.50 -9.64 -8.87
C SER A 529 8.42 -10.54 -8.29
N VAL A 530 8.68 -11.84 -8.27
CA VAL A 530 7.82 -12.86 -7.68
C VAL A 530 8.54 -13.44 -6.47
N TYR A 531 7.92 -13.30 -5.29
CA TYR A 531 8.42 -13.86 -4.05
C TYR A 531 7.50 -14.98 -3.59
N ARG A 532 8.10 -16.02 -3.02
CA ARG A 532 7.40 -17.09 -2.29
C ARG A 532 7.67 -16.94 -0.80
N ILE A 533 6.65 -17.14 0.02
CA ILE A 533 6.70 -17.17 1.49
C ILE A 533 5.96 -18.42 1.95
N LYS A 534 6.45 -19.14 2.98
CA LYS A 534 5.78 -20.36 3.47
C LYS A 534 4.43 -20.03 4.09
N ASP A 535 4.38 -19.12 5.06
CA ASP A 535 3.11 -18.62 5.62
C ASP A 535 3.09 -17.10 5.89
N LEU A 536 1.94 -16.49 5.66
CA LEU A 536 1.67 -15.06 5.89
C LEU A 536 0.26 -14.82 6.45
N HIS A 537 -0.51 -15.87 6.80
CA HIS A 537 -1.90 -15.73 7.23
C HIS A 537 -2.04 -14.99 8.57
N ASP A 538 -1.31 -15.45 9.60
CA ASP A 538 -1.44 -14.93 10.97
C ASP A 538 -0.52 -13.72 11.25
N GLN A 539 0.39 -13.39 10.32
CA GLN A 539 1.42 -12.36 10.51
C GLN A 539 0.96 -10.98 10.03
N GLN A 540 -0.03 -10.40 10.72
CA GLN A 540 -0.64 -9.12 10.32
C GLN A 540 0.37 -7.97 10.20
N ALA A 541 1.40 -7.92 11.05
CA ALA A 541 2.44 -6.88 10.99
C ALA A 541 3.33 -6.99 9.73
N LYS A 542 3.70 -8.22 9.32
CA LYS A 542 4.49 -8.46 8.10
C LYS A 542 3.63 -8.22 6.86
N LYS A 543 2.38 -8.67 6.87
CA LYS A 543 1.37 -8.38 5.85
C LYS A 543 1.17 -6.88 5.64
N PHE A 544 1.04 -6.10 6.72
CA PHE A 544 0.93 -4.65 6.63
C PHE A 544 2.17 -4.02 5.99
N LYS A 545 3.38 -4.51 6.33
CA LYS A 545 4.63 -4.02 5.72
C LYS A 545 4.68 -4.31 4.23
N VAL A 546 4.34 -5.53 3.81
CA VAL A 546 4.34 -5.97 2.39
C VAL A 546 3.42 -5.08 1.55
N GLU A 547 2.18 -4.87 1.99
CA GLU A 547 1.18 -4.06 1.27
C GLU A 547 1.48 -2.57 1.32
N THR A 548 1.73 -2.03 2.51
CA THR A 548 1.90 -0.58 2.69
C THR A 548 3.15 -0.09 1.97
N ASN A 549 4.24 -0.87 1.95
CA ASN A 549 5.43 -0.48 1.20
C ASN A 549 5.19 -0.58 -0.32
N ALA A 550 4.45 -1.59 -0.80
CA ALA A 550 4.10 -1.67 -2.22
C ALA A 550 3.29 -0.44 -2.65
N LYS A 551 2.27 -0.06 -1.86
CA LYS A 551 1.45 1.14 -2.08
C LYS A 551 2.27 2.43 -2.02
N GLN A 552 3.10 2.62 -1.00
CA GLN A 552 3.96 3.80 -0.84
C GLN A 552 5.01 3.94 -1.95
N LEU A 553 5.46 2.82 -2.53
CA LEU A 553 6.37 2.80 -3.66
C LEU A 553 5.65 2.96 -5.01
N PHE A 554 4.32 3.07 -5.05
CA PHE A 554 3.50 3.08 -6.28
C PHE A 554 3.70 1.84 -7.15
N MET A 555 3.92 0.70 -6.48
CA MET A 555 3.99 -0.61 -7.13
C MET A 555 2.59 -1.20 -7.27
N THR A 556 2.41 -1.95 -8.34
CA THR A 556 1.20 -2.75 -8.59
C THR A 556 1.50 -4.21 -8.29
N GLY A 557 0.48 -5.04 -8.17
CA GLY A 557 0.69 -6.46 -7.90
C GLY A 557 -0.40 -7.12 -7.07
N VAL A 558 -0.09 -8.31 -6.58
CA VAL A 558 -1.01 -9.10 -5.77
C VAL A 558 -0.21 -9.94 -4.78
N CYS A 559 -0.76 -10.13 -3.58
CA CYS A 559 -0.32 -11.19 -2.70
C CYS A 559 -1.42 -12.23 -2.56
N ILE A 560 -1.12 -13.45 -2.98
CA ILE A 560 -1.97 -14.60 -2.79
C ILE A 560 -1.57 -15.34 -1.53
N LEU A 561 -2.56 -15.56 -0.67
CA LEU A 561 -2.45 -16.38 0.52
C LEU A 561 -3.00 -17.76 0.20
N PHE A 562 -2.12 -18.75 0.21
CA PHE A 562 -2.43 -20.16 0.03
C PHE A 562 -1.62 -20.96 1.05
N ARG A 563 -2.15 -22.12 1.46
CA ARG A 563 -1.56 -22.95 2.52
C ARG A 563 -0.15 -23.40 2.11
N ASP A 564 0.82 -23.13 2.97
CA ASP A 564 2.25 -23.47 2.81
C ASP A 564 2.96 -22.84 1.59
N CYS A 565 2.28 -21.99 0.81
CA CYS A 565 2.86 -21.30 -0.34
C CYS A 565 2.12 -19.99 -0.63
N CYS A 566 2.48 -18.93 0.09
CA CYS A 566 2.05 -17.56 -0.23
C CYS A 566 2.91 -16.98 -1.35
N VAL A 567 2.27 -16.38 -2.36
CA VAL A 567 2.95 -15.80 -3.53
C VAL A 567 2.72 -14.30 -3.57
N VAL A 568 3.80 -13.53 -3.59
CA VAL A 568 3.77 -12.06 -3.71
C VAL A 568 4.33 -11.68 -5.07
N VAL A 569 3.49 -11.12 -5.93
CA VAL A 569 3.91 -10.53 -7.20
C VAL A 569 3.90 -9.02 -7.05
N ALA A 570 5.05 -8.40 -7.30
CA ALA A 570 5.22 -6.96 -7.26
C ALA A 570 5.73 -6.46 -8.61
N GLU A 571 5.03 -5.50 -9.19
CA GLU A 571 5.29 -4.88 -10.48
C GLU A 571 5.61 -3.40 -10.28
N GLY A 572 6.69 -2.91 -10.88
CA GLY A 572 7.10 -1.52 -10.73
C GLY A 572 8.37 -1.16 -11.49
N GLY A 573 8.87 0.04 -11.24
CA GLY A 573 10.14 0.50 -11.77
C GLY A 573 11.36 -0.12 -11.05
N PRO A 574 12.56 -0.07 -11.65
CA PRO A 574 13.75 -0.72 -11.10
C PRO A 574 14.19 -0.16 -9.74
N LYS A 575 14.01 1.14 -9.46
CA LYS A 575 14.35 1.69 -8.13
C LYS A 575 13.33 1.30 -7.08
N GLN A 576 12.06 1.15 -7.47
CA GLN A 576 11.00 0.63 -6.61
C GLN A 576 11.30 -0.82 -6.25
N GLN A 577 11.60 -1.66 -7.24
CA GLN A 577 11.96 -3.06 -7.06
C GLN A 577 13.18 -3.25 -6.14
N LYS A 578 14.26 -2.48 -6.33
CA LYS A 578 15.44 -2.57 -5.46
C LYS A 578 15.13 -2.29 -4.00
N LYS A 579 14.22 -1.34 -3.71
CA LYS A 579 13.77 -1.05 -2.34
C LYS A 579 12.87 -2.16 -1.79
N TYR A 580 11.99 -2.71 -2.63
CA TYR A 580 11.07 -3.77 -2.25
C TYR A 580 11.79 -5.10 -2.02
N LYS A 581 12.72 -5.49 -2.90
CA LYS A 581 13.60 -6.65 -2.72
C LYS A 581 14.38 -6.58 -1.40
N ARG A 582 14.96 -5.41 -1.08
CA ARG A 582 15.63 -5.20 0.22
C ARG A 582 14.66 -5.28 1.40
N LEU A 583 13.41 -4.85 1.23
CA LEU A 583 12.37 -5.02 2.25
C LEU A 583 12.08 -6.50 2.49
N MET A 584 11.78 -7.24 1.42
CA MET A 584 11.37 -8.64 1.48
C MET A 584 12.49 -9.55 1.96
N LEU A 585 13.72 -9.42 1.46
CA LEU A 585 14.78 -10.40 1.77
C LEU A 585 15.62 -10.04 3.02
N HIS A 586 15.73 -8.76 3.39
CA HIS A 586 16.69 -8.34 4.42
C HIS A 586 16.08 -7.56 5.60
N ARG A 587 15.01 -6.77 5.38
CA ARG A 587 14.44 -5.93 6.44
C ARG A 587 13.32 -6.62 7.21
N ILE A 588 12.55 -7.46 6.53
CA ILE A 588 11.58 -8.34 7.18
C ILE A 588 12.35 -9.60 7.56
N LYS A 589 12.40 -9.88 8.86
CA LYS A 589 13.00 -11.10 9.38
C LYS A 589 11.94 -12.20 9.37
N TRP A 590 11.97 -13.07 8.38
CA TRP A 590 10.98 -14.13 8.24
C TRP A 590 11.20 -15.24 9.27
N GLU A 591 12.45 -15.59 9.52
CA GLU A 591 12.89 -16.69 10.39
C GLU A 591 12.46 -16.57 11.86
N GLU A 592 12.08 -15.38 12.33
CA GLU A 592 11.59 -15.18 13.71
C GLU A 592 10.23 -15.87 13.95
N ASP A 593 9.49 -16.20 12.89
CA ASP A 593 8.19 -16.87 13.01
C ASP A 593 8.32 -18.35 12.63
N LEU A 594 7.93 -19.24 13.54
CA LEU A 594 7.83 -20.68 13.31
C LEU A 594 6.50 -21.00 12.64
N VAL A 595 6.57 -21.75 11.55
CA VAL A 595 5.41 -22.19 10.76
C VAL A 595 5.31 -23.70 10.88
N LYS A 596 4.08 -24.20 11.04
CA LYS A 596 3.82 -25.64 11.01
C LYS A 596 3.79 -26.09 9.55
N ASN A 597 4.76 -26.88 9.14
CA ASN A 597 4.74 -27.54 7.84
C ASN A 597 3.56 -28.53 7.77
N ALA A 598 3.23 -28.99 6.56
CA ALA A 598 2.19 -30.00 6.32
C ALA A 598 2.37 -31.30 7.14
N ASP A 599 3.59 -31.60 7.59
CA ASP A 599 3.93 -32.75 8.44
C ASP A 599 3.86 -32.49 9.94
N GLY A 600 3.52 -31.27 10.37
CA GLY A 600 3.38 -30.88 11.77
C GLY A 600 4.66 -30.40 12.45
N ASN A 601 5.79 -30.42 11.74
CA ASN A 601 7.08 -29.88 12.23
C ASN A 601 7.11 -28.36 12.15
N GLU A 602 7.66 -27.71 13.19
CA GLU A 602 7.85 -26.26 13.24
C GLU A 602 9.14 -25.86 12.50
N VAL A 603 9.00 -25.27 11.32
CA VAL A 603 10.11 -24.81 10.49
C VAL A 603 10.08 -23.28 10.42
N PRO A 604 11.24 -22.60 10.47
CA PRO A 604 11.28 -21.15 10.34
C PRO A 604 10.69 -20.71 9.00
N ASN A 605 9.86 -19.66 9.03
CA ASN A 605 9.32 -19.06 7.83
C ASN A 605 10.46 -18.47 6.99
N SER A 606 10.44 -18.71 5.69
CA SER A 606 11.42 -18.15 4.75
C SER A 606 10.72 -17.41 3.63
N CYS A 607 11.40 -16.40 3.09
CA CYS A 607 10.97 -15.69 1.88
C CYS A 607 12.06 -15.81 0.82
N VAL A 608 11.69 -16.34 -0.33
CA VAL A 608 12.59 -16.59 -1.45
C VAL A 608 12.13 -15.77 -2.66
N LEU A 609 13.09 -15.18 -3.37
CA LEU A 609 12.84 -14.59 -4.69
C LEU A 609 12.80 -15.72 -5.71
N VAL A 610 11.63 -15.99 -6.27
CA VAL A 610 11.42 -17.05 -7.27
C VAL A 610 11.84 -16.57 -8.64
N TRP A 611 11.43 -15.35 -9.00
CA TRP A 611 11.72 -14.79 -10.31
C TRP A 611 11.84 -13.27 -10.25
N GLU A 612 12.77 -12.73 -11.03
CA GLU A 612 12.96 -11.29 -11.25
C GLU A 612 13.18 -11.08 -12.75
N GLY A 613 12.36 -10.23 -13.36
CA GLY A 613 12.43 -9.99 -14.79
C GLY A 613 11.68 -8.74 -15.22
N THR A 614 11.45 -8.62 -16.51
CA THR A 614 10.74 -7.49 -17.12
C THR A 614 9.56 -7.98 -17.95
N ALA A 615 8.42 -7.31 -17.79
CA ALA A 615 7.22 -7.49 -18.59
C ALA A 615 6.93 -6.23 -19.41
N GLN A 616 6.23 -6.38 -20.53
CA GLN A 616 5.92 -5.27 -21.42
C GLN A 616 4.97 -4.24 -20.77
N ARG A 617 3.99 -4.72 -20.00
CA ARG A 617 2.97 -3.89 -19.34
C ARG A 617 2.66 -4.39 -17.93
N ARG A 618 1.94 -3.59 -17.14
CA ARG A 618 1.43 -3.98 -15.83
C ARG A 618 0.22 -4.88 -16.03
N HIS A 619 0.21 -6.07 -15.43
CA HIS A 619 -0.92 -6.98 -15.50
C HIS A 619 -1.87 -6.78 -14.32
N PHE A 620 -1.37 -6.26 -13.20
CA PHE A 620 -2.15 -6.00 -12.00
C PHE A 620 -2.47 -4.51 -11.82
N GLY A 621 -3.61 -4.24 -11.17
CA GLY A 621 -3.97 -2.91 -10.67
C GLY A 621 -3.29 -2.63 -9.33
N GLU A 622 -4.00 -1.93 -8.43
CA GLU A 622 -3.51 -1.69 -7.08
C GLU A 622 -3.14 -3.00 -6.35
N PHE A 623 -2.10 -2.93 -5.52
CA PHE A 623 -1.66 -4.04 -4.70
C PHE A 623 -2.77 -4.53 -3.74
N LYS A 624 -3.23 -5.76 -3.92
CA LYS A 624 -4.33 -6.37 -3.14
C LYS A 624 -3.97 -7.74 -2.60
N TYR A 625 -4.60 -8.11 -1.49
CA TYR A 625 -4.58 -9.48 -0.95
C TYR A 625 -5.76 -10.28 -1.48
N LYS A 626 -5.49 -11.53 -1.84
CA LYS A 626 -6.52 -12.53 -2.10
C LYS A 626 -6.14 -13.83 -1.40
N SER A 627 -7.10 -14.44 -0.71
CA SER A 627 -6.94 -15.76 -0.11
C SER A 627 -7.73 -16.75 -0.93
N PHE A 628 -7.10 -17.87 -1.28
CA PHE A 628 -7.72 -18.94 -2.04
C PHE A 628 -7.51 -20.26 -1.29
N PRO A 629 -8.59 -21.01 -0.98
CA PRO A 629 -8.45 -22.33 -0.35
C PRO A 629 -7.97 -23.41 -1.34
N MET A 630 -8.23 -23.22 -2.63
CA MET A 630 -7.91 -24.21 -3.68
C MET A 630 -6.88 -23.66 -4.67
N GLU A 631 -5.91 -24.49 -5.03
CA GLU A 631 -4.85 -24.17 -6.00
C GLU A 631 -5.42 -23.76 -7.37
N LYS A 632 -6.39 -24.54 -7.89
CA LYS A 632 -7.03 -24.26 -9.19
C LYS A 632 -7.64 -22.86 -9.25
N SER A 633 -8.21 -22.39 -8.14
CA SER A 633 -8.80 -21.04 -8.06
C SER A 633 -7.75 -19.92 -8.01
N ALA A 634 -6.60 -20.17 -7.39
CA ALA A 634 -5.46 -19.25 -7.40
C ALA A 634 -4.87 -19.16 -8.82
N ARG A 635 -4.70 -20.30 -9.49
CA ARG A 635 -4.22 -20.37 -10.88
C ARG A 635 -5.16 -19.67 -11.85
N GLU A 636 -6.47 -19.91 -11.76
CA GLU A 636 -7.49 -19.24 -12.58
C GLU A 636 -7.47 -17.71 -12.37
N PHE A 637 -7.18 -17.24 -11.15
CA PHE A 637 -7.01 -15.82 -10.90
C PHE A 637 -5.79 -15.23 -11.63
N PHE A 638 -4.65 -15.92 -11.65
CA PHE A 638 -3.49 -15.48 -12.45
C PHE A 638 -3.75 -15.59 -13.96
N GLN A 639 -4.50 -16.60 -14.40
CA GLN A 639 -4.89 -16.78 -15.79
C GLN A 639 -5.78 -15.63 -16.29
N LYS A 640 -6.67 -15.10 -15.44
CA LYS A 640 -7.45 -13.87 -15.75
C LYS A 640 -6.57 -12.65 -16.02
N HIS A 641 -5.34 -12.64 -15.52
CA HIS A 641 -4.34 -11.59 -15.76
C HIS A 641 -3.29 -12.00 -16.81
N HIS A 642 -3.41 -13.18 -17.44
CA HIS A 642 -2.46 -13.78 -18.40
C HIS A 642 -1.05 -13.98 -17.83
N VAL A 643 -0.96 -14.35 -16.55
CA VAL A 643 0.29 -14.53 -15.81
C VAL A 643 0.29 -15.80 -14.95
N GLU A 644 -0.35 -16.87 -15.43
CA GLU A 644 -0.41 -18.17 -14.76
C GLU A 644 0.96 -18.78 -14.47
N HIS A 645 1.94 -18.50 -15.32
CA HIS A 645 3.32 -18.99 -15.18
C HIS A 645 4.01 -18.51 -13.89
N TYR A 646 3.64 -17.35 -13.33
CA TYR A 646 4.18 -16.90 -12.04
C TYR A 646 3.71 -17.79 -10.88
N TRP A 647 2.46 -18.23 -10.92
CA TRP A 647 1.91 -19.15 -9.93
C TRP A 647 2.52 -20.54 -10.10
N ASP A 648 2.51 -21.06 -11.33
CA ASP A 648 2.99 -22.40 -11.63
C ASP A 648 4.48 -22.55 -11.23
N LEU A 649 5.31 -21.53 -11.50
CA LEU A 649 6.72 -21.51 -11.08
C LEU A 649 6.91 -21.44 -9.56
N ALA A 650 6.16 -20.57 -8.88
CA ALA A 650 6.28 -20.43 -7.43
C ALA A 650 5.79 -21.68 -6.70
N TYR A 651 4.69 -22.25 -7.15
CA TYR A 651 4.05 -23.42 -6.57
C TYR A 651 4.83 -24.71 -6.85
N SER A 652 5.27 -24.95 -8.09
CA SER A 652 6.12 -26.10 -8.43
C SER A 652 7.40 -26.10 -7.60
N GLY A 653 8.08 -24.96 -7.50
CA GLY A 653 9.26 -24.83 -6.65
C GLY A 653 8.97 -25.03 -5.16
N ALA A 654 7.76 -24.76 -4.68
CA ALA A 654 7.39 -24.98 -3.29
C ALA A 654 7.19 -26.48 -3.00
N VAL A 655 6.59 -27.19 -3.96
CA VAL A 655 6.35 -28.64 -3.84
C VAL A 655 7.64 -29.44 -4.00
N LEU A 656 8.56 -28.99 -4.87
CA LEU A 656 9.89 -29.59 -4.98
C LEU A 656 10.69 -29.44 -3.68
N GLU A 657 10.74 -28.24 -3.09
CA GLU A 657 11.39 -28.01 -1.78
C GLU A 657 10.77 -28.90 -0.68
N ALA A 658 9.44 -29.01 -0.66
CA ALA A 658 8.75 -29.87 0.30
C ALA A 658 9.02 -31.37 0.10
N SER A 659 9.42 -31.81 -1.09
CA SER A 659 9.81 -33.21 -1.35
C SER A 659 11.28 -33.51 -1.07
N GLU A 660 12.15 -32.49 -1.03
CA GLU A 660 13.55 -32.63 -0.67
C GLU A 660 13.77 -32.60 0.86
N ASP A 661 12.87 -31.93 1.60
CA ASP A 661 12.91 -31.85 3.07
C ASP A 661 12.37 -33.13 3.77
N THR A 662 11.88 -34.12 3.02
CA THR A 662 11.50 -35.47 3.49
C THR A 662 12.56 -36.50 3.13
#